data_AF-A0A1E7FSB8-F1
#
_entry.id   AF-A0A1E7FSB8-F1
#
_cell.length_a   1.000
_cell.length_b   1.000
_cell.length_c   1.000
_cell.angle_alpha   90.00
_cell.angle_beta   90.00
_cell.angle_gamma   90.00
#
_symmetry.space_group_name_H-M   'P 1'
#
loop_
_entity.id
_entity.type
_entity.pdbx_description
1 polymer ?
#
loop_
_entity_poly.entity_id
_entity_poly.type
_entity_poly.pdbx_seq_one_letter_code
_entity_poly.pdbx_strand_id
1 'polypeptide(L)'
;MFAAEKSVDTTTTISTTSRELRIACLEPSATAICLELGLEQYLVGVTHECGGILDRHYSLEDCTDDNGNINRPLVMTKNGLTVNSQADIHLAIQKTAAAVAAATQGISCPIRNNNNNDILPPPSTDIPSLYPLIEVNMLSARPTVIFTQDLCDVCAPNTAAVRRCLLKNSSSEELDTIVSVIALQPHTLHEVTDTFVTIAEACGIKERGQRLKDDFLNNLKTLQQAIQKNRRNNHDPSTMPKLFILEWLDPVFDSGHWTYEMMEYACVETARPDKHTHKAVVIDWDDVYKADPDVIVVGCCGFDLERNVRDTLGKKERLQKLRAGQSHRIYAAHGDWYIAQPAPFLLQGVALLAQCAYQNEQKVLDAIAGLGYESLGWQAVDVMTNHTDSLPNGKRKEKTNTSLFVEESMIADMEDLFPDKDGFSQAHDLACEEGELSYVDPETGYNVFTKIAHMKRGKCCGNGCRHCPYSHKNVKNKAAKIQQPSILYQQERRDADQKSQIFSIDTSKEIKVLFFSGGKDSFLAIRALVKSYNQNGPFGLVLMTTFDAASRIIAHQEVNIDQIIKQAFHLNITLVGIPLRKGSGETYIDRIRSGLEVIKSFVPSQGCISSLVFGDLHLSPVKEWRDKFLTQLNYELEYPIWKISYSDLIEDLEASKVPCQVSGSTREKEVPLGTVFDKKLYERLLDSDIDSFGECGEFHSLAMVWDVSRTTALGLTDEVNATLVVCNR
;
A
#
# COMPACT_ATOMS: atom_id res chain seq x y z
N MET A 1 5.41 -31.33 -20.19
CA MET A 1 4.93 -32.62 -20.73
C MET A 1 4.30 -33.39 -19.57
N PHE A 2 3.13 -33.98 -19.79
CA PHE A 2 2.13 -34.48 -18.81
C PHE A 2 1.03 -33.49 -18.42
N ALA A 3 0.14 -33.26 -19.38
CA ALA A 3 -1.29 -33.20 -19.09
C ALA A 3 -1.78 -34.65 -18.88
N ALA A 4 -2.45 -34.91 -17.77
CA ALA A 4 -3.21 -36.14 -17.57
C ALA A 4 -4.48 -35.78 -16.78
N GLU A 5 -5.59 -35.74 -17.52
CA GLU A 5 -6.95 -35.72 -17.00
C GLU A 5 -7.16 -36.88 -16.01
N LYS A 6 -7.77 -36.59 -14.86
CA LYS A 6 -8.49 -37.60 -14.08
C LYS A 6 -9.82 -37.03 -13.60
N SER A 7 -10.88 -37.51 -14.24
CA SER A 7 -12.25 -37.50 -13.76
C SER A 7 -12.34 -38.10 -12.36
N VAL A 8 -12.92 -37.38 -11.41
CA VAL A 8 -13.27 -37.91 -10.08
C VAL A 8 -14.74 -38.32 -10.12
N ASP A 9 -14.97 -39.61 -9.92
CA ASP A 9 -16.27 -40.24 -9.74
C ASP A 9 -16.95 -39.72 -8.46
N THR A 10 -18.03 -38.95 -8.62
CA THR A 10 -18.92 -38.56 -7.53
C THR A 10 -20.00 -39.62 -7.35
N THR A 11 -19.80 -40.59 -6.46
CA THR A 11 -20.89 -41.24 -5.71
C THR A 11 -20.32 -42.15 -4.63
N THR A 12 -20.15 -41.62 -3.42
CA THR A 12 -20.23 -42.43 -2.21
C THR A 12 -20.87 -41.59 -1.11
N THR A 13 -22.09 -41.97 -0.77
CA THR A 13 -22.93 -41.41 0.28
C THR A 13 -22.30 -41.65 1.65
N ILE A 14 -21.86 -40.58 2.33
CA ILE A 14 -21.56 -40.58 3.76
C ILE A 14 -22.64 -39.77 4.46
N SER A 15 -23.42 -40.44 5.31
CA SER A 15 -24.41 -39.86 6.21
C SER A 15 -23.80 -39.74 7.60
N THR A 16 -23.54 -38.49 8.04
CA THR A 16 -23.89 -37.89 9.35
C THR A 16 -23.04 -36.63 9.56
N THR A 17 -23.63 -35.46 9.27
CA THR A 17 -23.21 -34.10 9.69
C THR A 17 -21.71 -33.78 9.65
N SER A 18 -21.05 -33.83 8.50
CA SER A 18 -19.77 -33.10 8.35
C SER A 18 -20.12 -31.62 8.14
N ARG A 19 -19.71 -30.74 9.06
CA ARG A 19 -19.83 -29.30 8.82
C ARG A 19 -19.04 -28.93 7.56
N GLU A 20 -19.61 -28.03 6.76
CA GLU A 20 -18.96 -27.50 5.56
C GLU A 20 -17.58 -26.90 5.92
N LEU A 21 -16.53 -27.31 5.21
CA LEU A 21 -15.16 -26.83 5.45
C LEU A 21 -15.04 -25.38 4.98
N ARG A 22 -14.63 -24.48 5.88
CA ARG A 22 -14.50 -23.03 5.65
C ARG A 22 -13.25 -22.55 6.36
N ILE A 23 -12.22 -22.18 5.59
CA ILE A 23 -10.88 -21.92 6.09
C ILE A 23 -10.61 -20.42 6.13
N ALA A 24 -10.17 -19.91 7.28
CA ALA A 24 -9.58 -18.58 7.37
C ALA A 24 -8.09 -18.66 7.72
N CYS A 25 -7.24 -17.99 6.96
CA CYS A 25 -5.80 -17.92 7.19
C CYS A 25 -5.42 -16.52 7.68
N LEU A 26 -4.91 -16.44 8.91
CA LEU A 26 -4.49 -15.19 9.55
C LEU A 26 -2.98 -14.97 9.49
N GLU A 27 -2.32 -15.69 8.59
CA GLU A 27 -0.93 -15.48 8.19
C GLU A 27 -0.76 -15.87 6.70
N PRO A 28 0.06 -15.14 5.92
CA PRO A 28 0.32 -15.47 4.52
C PRO A 28 0.84 -16.90 4.26
N SER A 29 1.64 -17.45 5.19
CA SER A 29 2.20 -18.81 5.07
C SER A 29 1.11 -19.88 5.04
N ALA A 30 0.11 -19.79 5.92
CA ALA A 30 -1.04 -20.70 5.96
C ALA A 30 -1.86 -20.62 4.66
N THR A 31 -2.02 -19.42 4.10
CA THR A 31 -2.67 -19.24 2.79
C THR A 31 -1.89 -19.97 1.69
N ALA A 32 -0.58 -19.77 1.61
CA ALA A 32 0.27 -20.44 0.61
C ALA A 32 0.20 -21.97 0.72
N ILE A 33 0.22 -22.52 1.95
CA ILE A 33 0.11 -23.96 2.17
C ILE A 33 -1.27 -24.49 1.74
N CYS A 34 -2.35 -23.76 2.04
CA CYS A 34 -3.69 -24.16 1.59
C CYS A 34 -3.80 -24.24 0.07
N LEU A 35 -3.20 -23.28 -0.65
CA LEU A 35 -3.18 -23.27 -2.11
C LEU A 35 -2.40 -24.47 -2.68
N GLU A 36 -1.23 -24.80 -2.11
CA GLU A 36 -0.44 -25.98 -2.52
C GLU A 36 -1.15 -27.32 -2.21
N LEU A 37 -2.05 -27.33 -1.22
CA LEU A 37 -2.86 -28.51 -0.87
C LEU A 37 -4.13 -28.66 -1.73
N GLY A 38 -4.44 -27.68 -2.59
CA GLY A 38 -5.66 -27.66 -3.39
C GLY A 38 -6.92 -27.34 -2.58
N LEU A 39 -6.82 -26.40 -1.64
CA LEU A 39 -7.90 -25.95 -0.75
C LEU A 39 -8.45 -24.56 -1.09
N GLU A 40 -8.11 -24.00 -2.25
CA GLU A 40 -8.46 -22.66 -2.70
C GLU A 40 -9.97 -22.36 -2.63
N GLN A 41 -10.82 -23.32 -2.98
CA GLN A 41 -12.28 -23.18 -2.94
C GLN A 41 -12.86 -23.11 -1.52
N TYR A 42 -12.10 -23.51 -0.50
CA TYR A 42 -12.54 -23.48 0.90
C TYR A 42 -12.05 -22.24 1.65
N LEU A 43 -11.19 -21.41 1.03
CA LEU A 43 -10.70 -20.17 1.61
C LEU A 43 -11.84 -19.14 1.69
N VAL A 44 -12.25 -18.80 2.90
CA VAL A 44 -13.27 -17.77 3.18
C VAL A 44 -12.66 -16.49 3.74
N GLY A 45 -11.39 -16.53 4.17
CA GLY A 45 -10.69 -15.37 4.71
C GLY A 45 -9.17 -15.47 4.66
N VAL A 46 -8.51 -14.34 4.43
CA VAL A 46 -7.04 -14.21 4.37
C VAL A 46 -6.57 -12.90 5.01
N THR A 47 -5.27 -12.73 5.29
CA THR A 47 -4.72 -11.42 5.70
C THR A 47 -4.62 -10.44 4.53
N HIS A 48 -4.52 -9.14 4.85
CA HIS A 48 -4.32 -8.08 3.83
C HIS A 48 -3.02 -8.26 3.01
N GLU A 49 -2.02 -8.95 3.56
CA GLU A 49 -0.73 -9.24 2.92
C GLU A 49 -0.84 -10.31 1.82
N CYS A 50 -1.95 -11.04 1.74
CA CYS A 50 -2.11 -12.16 0.80
C CYS A 50 -2.39 -11.73 -0.65
N GLY A 51 -2.50 -10.43 -0.96
CA GLY A 51 -2.85 -9.95 -2.32
C GLY A 51 -1.98 -10.55 -3.42
N GLY A 52 -0.64 -10.46 -3.27
CA GLY A 52 0.29 -11.02 -4.25
C GLY A 52 0.33 -12.55 -4.31
N ILE A 53 0.00 -13.24 -3.22
CA ILE A 53 -0.12 -14.70 -3.18
C ILE A 53 -1.36 -15.14 -3.98
N LEU A 54 -2.49 -14.47 -3.76
CA LEU A 54 -3.74 -14.77 -4.44
C LEU A 54 -3.65 -14.48 -5.95
N ASP A 55 -3.04 -13.36 -6.34
CA ASP A 55 -2.94 -12.98 -7.76
C ASP A 55 -2.10 -13.98 -8.61
N ARG A 56 -1.29 -14.85 -7.97
CA ARG A 56 -0.58 -15.94 -8.65
C ARG A 56 -1.43 -17.19 -8.91
N HIS A 57 -2.43 -17.43 -8.07
CA HIS A 57 -3.25 -18.65 -8.12
C HIS A 57 -4.65 -18.41 -8.71
N TYR A 58 -5.15 -17.18 -8.65
CA TYR A 58 -6.46 -16.80 -9.15
C TYR A 58 -6.36 -15.97 -10.43
N SER A 59 -6.79 -16.53 -11.56
CA SER A 59 -7.14 -15.70 -12.72
C SER A 59 -8.46 -14.97 -12.44
N LEU A 60 -8.65 -13.78 -13.03
CA LEU A 60 -9.92 -13.04 -12.95
C LEU A 60 -11.12 -13.85 -13.47
N GLU A 61 -10.88 -14.84 -14.32
CA GLU A 61 -11.89 -15.74 -14.90
C GLU A 61 -12.31 -16.86 -13.95
N ASP A 62 -11.45 -17.27 -13.01
CA ASP A 62 -11.68 -18.44 -12.14
C ASP A 62 -12.45 -18.10 -10.85
N CYS A 63 -12.68 -16.80 -10.60
CA CYS A 63 -13.23 -16.33 -9.35
C CYS A 63 -14.71 -15.94 -9.42
N THR A 64 -15.37 -15.94 -10.58
CA THR A 64 -16.72 -15.41 -10.68
C THR A 64 -17.77 -16.46 -10.35
N ASP A 65 -18.71 -16.15 -9.46
CA ASP A 65 -19.93 -16.95 -9.26
C ASP A 65 -20.79 -16.95 -10.54
N ASP A 66 -21.87 -17.76 -10.55
CA ASP A 66 -22.81 -17.85 -11.69
C ASP A 66 -23.47 -16.51 -12.07
N ASN A 67 -23.31 -15.47 -11.24
CA ASN A 67 -23.81 -14.11 -11.46
C ASN A 67 -22.71 -13.12 -11.90
N GLY A 68 -21.46 -13.57 -12.08
CA GLY A 68 -20.33 -12.72 -12.44
C GLY A 68 -19.65 -12.00 -11.27
N ASN A 69 -19.96 -12.36 -10.01
CA ASN A 69 -19.34 -11.75 -8.83
C ASN A 69 -18.04 -12.45 -8.45
N ILE A 70 -16.99 -11.68 -8.20
CA ILE A 70 -15.68 -12.19 -7.76
C ILE A 70 -15.80 -12.79 -6.34
N ASN A 71 -15.83 -14.11 -6.24
CA ASN A 71 -15.77 -14.94 -5.05
C ASN A 71 -14.32 -15.04 -4.52
N ARG A 72 -13.77 -13.91 -4.07
CA ARG A 72 -12.47 -13.86 -3.38
C ARG A 72 -12.67 -14.01 -1.86
N PRO A 73 -11.73 -14.64 -1.14
CA PRO A 73 -11.76 -14.69 0.33
C PRO A 73 -11.78 -13.28 0.92
N LEU A 74 -12.49 -13.10 2.04
CA LEU A 74 -12.55 -11.81 2.72
C LEU A 74 -11.19 -11.45 3.33
N VAL A 75 -10.82 -10.18 3.27
CA VAL A 75 -9.63 -9.69 3.99
C VAL A 75 -9.96 -9.57 5.48
N MET A 76 -9.21 -10.26 6.32
CA MET A 76 -9.49 -10.44 7.75
C MET A 76 -8.70 -9.52 8.66
N THR A 77 -7.66 -8.87 8.16
CA THR A 77 -6.80 -7.96 8.93
C THR A 77 -6.63 -6.63 8.22
N LYS A 78 -6.36 -5.55 8.96
CA LYS A 78 -5.92 -4.28 8.39
C LYS A 78 -4.41 -4.14 8.51
N ASN A 79 -3.79 -3.35 7.62
CA ASN A 79 -2.44 -2.89 7.85
C ASN A 79 -2.46 -1.80 8.94
N GLY A 80 -1.97 -2.09 10.13
CA GLY A 80 -1.87 -1.11 11.23
C GLY A 80 -0.55 -0.35 11.27
N LEU A 81 0.33 -0.53 10.27
CA LEU A 81 1.60 0.20 10.17
C LEU A 81 1.41 1.48 9.34
N THR A 82 1.55 2.64 9.99
CA THR A 82 1.48 3.99 9.39
C THR A 82 2.85 4.65 9.22
N VAL A 83 3.92 3.97 9.63
CA VAL A 83 5.30 4.49 9.65
C VAL A 83 6.17 3.80 8.62
N ASN A 84 7.04 4.57 7.95
CA ASN A 84 7.76 4.10 6.77
C ASN A 84 9.19 3.62 7.04
N SER A 85 9.84 4.02 8.15
CA SER A 85 11.22 3.59 8.46
C SER A 85 11.24 2.34 9.34
N GLN A 86 12.26 1.50 9.18
CA GLN A 86 12.43 0.31 10.04
C GLN A 86 12.50 0.73 11.52
N ALA A 87 13.27 1.78 11.84
CA ALA A 87 13.40 2.25 13.22
C ALA A 87 12.05 2.68 13.82
N ASP A 88 11.20 3.36 13.05
CA ASP A 88 9.88 3.78 13.52
C ASP A 88 8.92 2.61 13.67
N ILE A 89 8.96 1.63 12.76
CA ILE A 89 8.20 0.38 12.89
C ILE A 89 8.62 -0.33 14.17
N HIS A 90 9.93 -0.49 14.40
CA HIS A 90 10.46 -1.11 15.61
C HIS A 90 10.05 -0.34 16.88
N LEU A 91 10.10 0.99 16.84
CA LEU A 91 9.67 1.83 17.96
C LEU A 91 8.16 1.71 18.23
N ALA A 92 7.34 1.64 17.18
CA ALA A 92 5.91 1.42 17.31
C ALA A 92 5.63 0.07 17.98
N ILE A 93 6.34 -0.98 17.57
CA ILE A 93 6.27 -2.32 18.19
C ILE A 93 6.64 -2.25 19.67
N GLN A 94 7.77 -1.61 20.01
CA GLN A 94 8.22 -1.47 21.39
C GLN A 94 7.22 -0.68 22.25
N LYS A 95 6.64 0.40 21.71
CA LYS A 95 5.63 1.20 22.41
C LYS A 95 4.36 0.39 22.68
N THR A 96 3.88 -0.37 21.70
CA THR A 96 2.73 -1.25 21.88
C THR A 96 3.00 -2.33 22.94
N ALA A 97 4.17 -2.98 22.88
CA ALA A 97 4.59 -3.96 23.88
C ALA A 97 4.70 -3.35 25.30
N ALA A 98 5.27 -2.16 25.41
CA ALA A 98 5.41 -1.45 26.68
C ALA A 98 4.07 -0.99 27.26
N ALA A 99 3.15 -0.50 26.42
CA ALA A 99 1.81 -0.11 26.84
C ALA A 99 1.02 -1.29 27.41
N VAL A 100 1.19 -2.47 26.83
CA VAL A 100 0.56 -3.72 27.28
C VAL A 100 1.15 -4.20 28.60
N ALA A 101 2.48 -4.18 28.71
CA ALA A 101 3.18 -4.51 29.95
C ALA A 101 2.78 -3.55 31.08
N ALA A 102 2.61 -2.26 30.79
CA ALA A 102 2.13 -1.27 31.76
C ALA A 102 0.67 -1.49 32.15
N ALA A 103 -0.20 -1.87 31.21
CA ALA A 103 -1.60 -2.20 31.48
C ALA A 103 -1.76 -3.48 32.34
N THR A 104 -0.77 -4.37 32.33
CA THR A 104 -0.75 -5.58 33.17
C THR A 104 -0.01 -5.41 34.50
N GLN A 105 0.93 -4.45 34.61
CA GLN A 105 1.56 -4.09 35.88
C GLN A 105 0.63 -3.21 36.75
N GLY A 106 -0.23 -3.87 37.53
CA GLY A 106 -1.10 -3.22 38.51
C GLY A 106 -2.35 -4.01 38.88
N ILE A 107 -2.68 -5.08 38.15
CA ILE A 107 -3.91 -5.84 38.33
C ILE A 107 -3.56 -7.14 39.06
N SER A 108 -3.42 -7.04 40.39
CA SER A 108 -3.23 -8.20 41.28
C SER A 108 -4.54 -8.72 41.88
N CYS A 109 -5.70 -8.24 41.42
CA CYS A 109 -6.99 -8.69 41.93
C CYS A 109 -8.01 -8.97 40.83
N PRO A 110 -8.80 -10.06 40.96
CA PRO A 110 -9.86 -10.37 40.03
C PRO A 110 -10.94 -9.29 40.10
N ILE A 111 -11.24 -8.67 38.96
CA ILE A 111 -12.32 -7.69 38.82
C ILE A 111 -13.64 -8.47 38.80
N ARG A 112 -14.49 -8.26 39.81
CA ARG A 112 -15.87 -8.78 39.82
C ARG A 112 -16.78 -7.84 39.05
N ASN A 113 -17.59 -8.39 38.14
CA ASN A 113 -18.61 -7.63 37.43
C ASN A 113 -19.86 -7.46 38.32
N ASN A 114 -20.50 -6.31 38.29
CA ASN A 114 -21.60 -5.96 39.22
C ASN A 114 -22.93 -6.69 38.94
N ASN A 115 -23.00 -7.60 37.96
CA ASN A 115 -24.26 -8.21 37.55
C ASN A 115 -24.25 -9.72 37.27
N ASN A 116 -23.13 -10.44 37.43
CA ASN A 116 -23.09 -11.91 37.42
C ASN A 116 -21.82 -12.38 38.13
N ASN A 117 -21.91 -13.47 38.92
CA ASN A 117 -20.83 -14.01 39.77
C ASN A 117 -19.61 -14.57 39.00
N ASP A 118 -19.43 -14.24 37.73
CA ASP A 118 -18.31 -14.72 36.94
C ASP A 118 -17.04 -13.92 37.24
N ILE A 119 -15.99 -14.66 37.59
CA ILE A 119 -14.64 -14.15 37.75
C ILE A 119 -14.14 -13.84 36.34
N LEU A 120 -14.00 -12.56 35.99
CA LEU A 120 -13.32 -12.18 34.75
C LEU A 120 -11.88 -12.74 34.82
N PRO A 121 -11.41 -13.46 33.78
CA PRO A 121 -10.02 -13.88 33.74
C PRO A 121 -9.13 -12.62 33.85
N PRO A 122 -7.94 -12.73 34.46
CA PRO A 122 -7.03 -11.61 34.56
C PRO A 122 -6.79 -11.04 33.15
N PRO A 123 -6.62 -9.70 33.01
CA PRO A 123 -6.28 -9.10 31.73
C PRO A 123 -5.01 -9.77 31.21
N SER A 124 -5.12 -10.39 30.04
CA SER A 124 -4.05 -11.11 29.37
C SER A 124 -2.89 -10.17 29.06
N THR A 125 -1.67 -10.65 29.24
CA THR A 125 -0.38 -10.02 28.88
C THR A 125 -0.17 -9.87 27.36
N ASP A 126 -1.22 -10.02 26.55
CA ASP A 126 -1.10 -10.15 25.11
C ASP A 126 -0.84 -8.79 24.45
N ILE A 127 0.27 -8.72 23.71
CA ILE A 127 0.58 -7.58 22.87
C ILE A 127 -0.44 -7.56 21.73
N PRO A 128 -1.17 -6.46 21.48
CA PRO A 128 -2.02 -6.32 20.31
C PRO A 128 -1.16 -6.48 19.07
N SER A 129 -1.59 -7.40 18.20
CA SER A 129 -1.03 -7.50 16.85
C SER A 129 -1.09 -6.13 16.16
N LEU A 130 -0.04 -5.81 15.39
CA LEU A 130 -0.06 -4.65 14.49
C LEU A 130 -1.08 -4.82 13.35
N TYR A 131 -1.67 -6.00 13.20
CA TYR A 131 -2.63 -6.32 12.17
C TYR A 131 -3.99 -6.60 12.79
N PRO A 132 -4.75 -5.55 13.15
CA PRO A 132 -6.01 -5.72 13.85
C PRO A 132 -7.02 -6.50 12.99
N LEU A 133 -7.76 -7.40 13.65
CA LEU A 133 -8.80 -8.20 13.01
C LEU A 133 -9.98 -7.32 12.57
N ILE A 134 -10.48 -7.57 11.36
CA ILE A 134 -11.72 -6.99 10.85
C ILE A 134 -12.87 -7.88 11.33
N GLU A 135 -13.40 -7.57 12.51
CA GLU A 135 -14.37 -8.42 13.21
C GLU A 135 -15.59 -8.78 12.35
N VAL A 136 -16.12 -7.81 11.59
CA VAL A 136 -17.27 -8.04 10.70
C VAL A 136 -16.98 -9.10 9.64
N ASN A 137 -15.75 -9.13 9.10
CA ASN A 137 -15.36 -10.10 8.08
C ASN A 137 -15.16 -11.49 8.69
N MET A 138 -14.51 -11.56 9.87
CA MET A 138 -14.35 -12.82 10.62
C MET A 138 -15.70 -13.48 10.93
N LEU A 139 -16.68 -12.69 11.39
CA LEU A 139 -18.02 -13.19 11.72
C LEU A 139 -18.83 -13.55 10.47
N SER A 140 -18.74 -12.74 9.40
CA SER A 140 -19.49 -12.98 8.16
C SER A 140 -18.99 -14.19 7.39
N ALA A 141 -17.68 -14.45 7.41
CA ALA A 141 -17.09 -15.59 6.74
C ALA A 141 -17.44 -16.94 7.38
N ARG A 142 -17.84 -16.95 8.67
CA ARG A 142 -18.19 -18.17 9.43
C ARG A 142 -17.17 -19.30 9.23
N PRO A 143 -15.88 -19.09 9.54
CA PRO A 143 -14.87 -20.14 9.38
C PRO A 143 -15.15 -21.31 10.31
N THR A 144 -14.86 -22.52 9.85
CA THR A 144 -14.87 -23.75 10.68
C THR A 144 -13.47 -24.15 11.10
N VAL A 145 -12.44 -23.68 10.39
CA VAL A 145 -11.02 -23.79 10.76
C VAL A 145 -10.34 -22.44 10.55
N ILE A 146 -9.56 -21.99 11.54
CA ILE A 146 -8.77 -20.76 11.49
C ILE A 146 -7.31 -21.12 11.76
N PHE A 147 -6.44 -20.80 10.81
CA PHE A 147 -4.99 -20.87 11.01
C PHE A 147 -4.45 -19.50 11.42
N THR A 148 -3.64 -19.48 12.46
CA THR A 148 -3.04 -18.28 13.05
C THR A 148 -1.62 -18.61 13.49
N GLN A 149 -0.88 -17.68 14.09
CA GLN A 149 0.42 -17.98 14.70
C GLN A 149 0.56 -17.32 16.07
N ASP A 150 1.42 -17.89 16.93
CA ASP A 150 1.93 -17.19 18.12
C ASP A 150 3.47 -17.14 18.13
N LEU A 151 4.12 -17.31 16.96
CA LEU A 151 5.58 -17.22 16.82
C LEU A 151 6.08 -15.77 17.06
N CYS A 152 5.25 -14.80 16.71
CA CYS A 152 5.49 -13.38 16.91
C CYS A 152 4.19 -12.67 17.28
N ASP A 153 4.17 -12.02 18.45
CA ASP A 153 2.99 -11.30 18.97
C ASP A 153 2.59 -10.05 18.17
N VAL A 154 3.31 -9.77 17.09
CA VAL A 154 3.31 -8.48 16.39
C VAL A 154 2.90 -8.65 14.93
N CYS A 155 3.45 -9.65 14.23
CA CYS A 155 3.31 -9.80 12.78
C CYS A 155 2.12 -10.68 12.33
N ALA A 156 1.26 -11.11 13.25
CA ALA A 156 -0.06 -11.65 12.93
C ALA A 156 -0.97 -11.60 14.16
N PRO A 157 -2.30 -11.72 13.98
CA PRO A 157 -3.21 -11.99 15.07
C PRO A 157 -2.79 -13.28 15.80
N ASN A 158 -2.65 -13.22 17.13
CA ASN A 158 -2.38 -14.40 17.94
C ASN A 158 -3.68 -15.12 18.34
N THR A 159 -3.56 -16.35 18.82
CA THR A 159 -4.68 -17.21 19.23
C THR A 159 -5.63 -16.50 20.19
N ALA A 160 -5.09 -15.71 21.13
CA ALA A 160 -5.89 -15.00 22.10
C ALA A 160 -6.70 -13.86 21.47
N ALA A 161 -6.13 -13.10 20.53
CA ALA A 161 -6.86 -12.09 19.77
C ALA A 161 -8.00 -12.71 18.94
N VAL A 162 -7.75 -13.87 18.30
CA VAL A 162 -8.76 -14.61 17.54
C VAL A 162 -9.89 -15.09 18.45
N ARG A 163 -9.56 -15.76 19.57
CA ARG A 163 -10.55 -16.24 20.52
C ARG A 163 -11.39 -15.10 21.10
N ARG A 164 -10.78 -13.96 21.46
CA ARG A 164 -11.51 -12.76 21.90
C ARG A 164 -12.48 -12.25 20.84
N CYS A 165 -12.07 -12.22 19.57
CA CYS A 165 -12.93 -11.81 18.46
C CYS A 165 -14.16 -12.73 18.33
N LEU A 166 -13.99 -14.04 18.52
CA LEU A 166 -15.06 -15.02 18.40
C LEU A 166 -15.98 -15.04 19.65
N LEU A 167 -15.43 -14.88 20.85
CA LEU A 167 -16.15 -14.93 22.15
C LEU A 167 -17.14 -13.79 22.38
N LYS A 168 -17.08 -12.69 21.61
CA LYS A 168 -18.04 -11.58 21.75
C LYS A 168 -19.51 -11.99 21.52
N ASN A 169 -19.75 -13.11 20.82
CA ASN A 169 -21.08 -13.54 20.41
C ASN A 169 -21.43 -14.99 20.85
N SER A 170 -20.56 -15.69 21.57
CA SER A 170 -20.76 -17.11 21.94
C SER A 170 -19.96 -17.48 23.19
N SER A 171 -20.38 -18.52 23.91
CA SER A 171 -19.62 -19.04 25.06
C SER A 171 -18.37 -19.80 24.61
N SER A 172 -17.35 -19.93 25.48
CA SER A 172 -16.09 -20.63 25.13
C SER A 172 -16.30 -22.10 24.78
N GLU A 173 -17.17 -22.80 25.53
CA GLU A 173 -17.48 -24.21 25.29
C GLU A 173 -18.20 -24.40 23.95
N GLU A 174 -19.07 -23.47 23.56
CA GLU A 174 -19.77 -23.51 22.28
C GLU A 174 -18.83 -23.23 21.11
N LEU A 175 -17.89 -22.28 21.23
CA LEU A 175 -16.92 -21.97 20.17
C LEU A 175 -15.95 -23.11 19.89
N ASP A 176 -15.40 -23.75 20.92
CA ASP A 176 -14.47 -24.88 20.73
C ASP A 176 -15.16 -26.08 20.08
N THR A 177 -16.50 -26.17 20.19
CA THR A 177 -17.28 -27.16 19.45
C THR A 177 -17.61 -26.74 18.02
N ILE A 178 -17.43 -25.47 17.61
CA ILE A 178 -17.87 -24.92 16.31
C ILE A 178 -16.70 -24.56 15.38
N VAL A 179 -15.63 -23.97 15.91
CA VAL A 179 -14.49 -23.45 15.15
C VAL A 179 -13.18 -23.98 15.73
N SER A 180 -12.36 -24.59 14.89
CA SER A 180 -11.00 -25.00 15.28
C SER A 180 -10.03 -23.84 15.05
N VAL A 181 -9.38 -23.33 16.11
CA VAL A 181 -8.33 -22.31 16.01
C VAL A 181 -6.97 -22.97 16.23
N ILE A 182 -6.12 -22.94 15.21
CA ILE A 182 -4.83 -23.66 15.18
C ILE A 182 -3.71 -22.65 15.00
N ALA A 183 -2.81 -22.58 15.99
CA ALA A 183 -1.60 -21.78 15.93
C ALA A 183 -0.46 -22.57 15.31
N LEU A 184 0.20 -21.99 14.31
CA LEU A 184 1.42 -22.51 13.69
C LEU A 184 2.62 -21.79 14.31
N GLN A 185 3.60 -22.54 14.78
CA GLN A 185 4.79 -21.98 15.46
C GLN A 185 6.07 -22.76 15.08
N PRO A 186 6.43 -22.88 13.80
CA PRO A 186 7.63 -23.59 13.41
C PRO A 186 8.89 -22.79 13.72
N HIS A 187 9.89 -23.45 14.32
CA HIS A 187 11.21 -22.87 14.61
C HIS A 187 12.31 -23.45 13.73
N THR A 188 12.08 -24.61 13.11
CA THR A 188 13.01 -25.29 12.21
C THR A 188 12.39 -25.48 10.83
N LEU A 189 13.18 -25.70 9.79
CA LEU A 189 12.66 -25.98 8.45
C LEU A 189 11.92 -27.32 8.44
N HIS A 190 12.34 -28.27 9.28
CA HIS A 190 11.56 -29.50 9.52
C HIS A 190 10.17 -29.20 10.10
N GLU A 191 10.09 -28.38 11.15
CA GLU A 191 8.81 -27.98 11.76
C GLU A 191 7.95 -27.18 10.77
N VAL A 192 8.54 -26.38 9.87
CA VAL A 192 7.80 -25.75 8.77
C VAL A 192 7.08 -26.83 7.95
N THR A 193 7.75 -27.93 7.60
CA THR A 193 7.08 -29.02 6.88
C THR A 193 6.04 -29.78 7.72
N ASP A 194 6.15 -29.78 9.04
CA ASP A 194 5.11 -30.33 9.94
C ASP A 194 3.84 -29.48 9.90
N THR A 195 3.95 -28.17 9.65
CA THR A 195 2.76 -27.32 9.46
C THR A 195 1.95 -27.71 8.22
N PHE A 196 2.60 -28.25 7.18
CA PHE A 196 1.90 -28.74 5.97
C PHE A 196 0.97 -29.91 6.32
N VAL A 197 1.47 -30.83 7.15
CA VAL A 197 0.69 -31.97 7.64
C VAL A 197 -0.40 -31.50 8.61
N THR A 198 -0.08 -30.55 9.50
CA THR A 198 -1.02 -30.00 10.48
C THR A 198 -2.22 -29.32 9.81
N ILE A 199 -1.98 -28.45 8.82
CA ILE A 199 -3.03 -27.81 8.03
C ILE A 199 -3.85 -28.87 7.29
N ALA A 200 -3.19 -29.81 6.61
CA ALA A 200 -3.86 -30.84 5.85
C ALA A 200 -4.73 -31.75 6.74
N GLU A 201 -4.26 -32.13 7.93
CA GLU A 201 -4.99 -32.95 8.90
C GLU A 201 -6.23 -32.20 9.44
N ALA A 202 -6.08 -30.92 9.78
CA ALA A 202 -7.20 -30.08 10.20
C ALA A 202 -8.28 -29.92 9.11
N CYS A 203 -7.88 -30.00 7.84
CA CYS A 203 -8.77 -29.97 6.68
C CYS A 203 -9.24 -31.35 6.20
N GLY A 204 -8.88 -32.45 6.89
CA GLY A 204 -9.31 -33.81 6.55
C GLY A 204 -8.61 -34.42 5.32
N ILE A 205 -7.45 -33.90 4.92
CA ILE A 205 -6.67 -34.32 3.75
C ILE A 205 -5.21 -34.65 4.10
N LYS A 206 -4.99 -35.26 5.27
CA LYS A 206 -3.66 -35.53 5.86
C LYS A 206 -2.64 -36.13 4.87
N GLU A 207 -3.06 -37.05 4.01
CA GLU A 207 -2.17 -37.70 3.03
C GLU A 207 -1.63 -36.73 1.98
N ARG A 208 -2.36 -35.65 1.65
CA ARG A 208 -1.85 -34.58 0.77
C ARG A 208 -0.75 -33.79 1.47
N GLY A 209 -0.94 -33.47 2.76
CA GLY A 209 0.09 -32.81 3.57
C GLY A 209 1.36 -33.63 3.70
N GLN A 210 1.23 -34.95 3.91
CA GLN A 210 2.39 -35.84 3.97
C GLN A 210 3.15 -35.86 2.64
N ARG A 211 2.45 -35.95 1.50
CA ARG A 211 3.10 -35.87 0.18
C ARG A 211 3.81 -34.54 -0.03
N LEU A 212 3.17 -33.42 0.30
CA LEU A 212 3.78 -32.10 0.18
C LEU A 212 5.06 -31.97 1.03
N LYS A 213 5.03 -32.48 2.27
CA LYS A 213 6.22 -32.57 3.14
C LYS A 213 7.32 -33.42 2.50
N ASP A 214 6.99 -34.62 2.03
CA ASP A 214 7.96 -35.55 1.44
C ASP A 214 8.60 -34.96 0.18
N ASP A 215 7.79 -34.36 -0.71
CA ASP A 215 8.24 -33.72 -1.94
C ASP A 215 9.15 -32.52 -1.64
N PHE A 216 8.78 -31.66 -0.69
CA PHE A 216 9.60 -30.54 -0.25
C PHE A 216 10.98 -30.99 0.27
N LEU A 217 11.01 -31.97 1.18
CA LEU A 217 12.25 -32.50 1.74
C LEU A 217 13.12 -33.22 0.69
N ASN A 218 12.51 -33.93 -0.25
CA ASN A 218 13.22 -34.58 -1.35
C ASN A 218 13.82 -33.56 -2.33
N ASN A 219 13.09 -32.48 -2.62
CA ASN A 219 13.58 -31.40 -3.48
C ASN A 219 14.73 -30.63 -2.80
N LEU A 220 14.65 -30.36 -1.49
CA LEU A 220 15.76 -29.78 -0.72
C LEU A 220 17.03 -30.64 -0.81
N LYS A 221 16.90 -31.95 -0.60
CA LYS A 221 18.03 -32.88 -0.74
C LYS A 221 18.60 -32.90 -2.15
N THR A 222 17.73 -32.90 -3.16
CA THR A 222 18.13 -32.88 -4.58
C THR A 222 18.92 -31.61 -4.90
N LEU A 223 18.41 -30.46 -4.47
CA LEU A 223 19.06 -29.16 -4.62
C LEU A 223 20.41 -29.13 -3.90
N GLN A 224 20.46 -29.54 -2.63
CA GLN A 224 21.69 -29.60 -1.84
C GLN A 224 22.74 -30.50 -2.50
N GLN A 225 22.36 -31.69 -2.97
CA GLN A 225 23.27 -32.59 -3.69
C GLN A 225 23.78 -31.98 -5.00
N ALA A 226 22.94 -31.27 -5.74
CA ALA A 226 23.33 -30.56 -6.95
C ALA A 226 24.36 -29.46 -6.66
N ILE A 227 24.15 -28.67 -5.59
CA ILE A 227 25.09 -27.63 -5.15
C ILE A 227 26.41 -28.25 -4.66
N GLN A 228 26.33 -29.26 -3.78
CA GLN A 228 27.49 -30.01 -3.28
C GLN A 228 28.33 -30.55 -4.42
N LYS A 229 27.74 -31.26 -5.38
CA LYS A 229 28.48 -31.89 -6.48
C LYS A 229 29.21 -30.88 -7.37
N ASN A 230 28.61 -29.72 -7.61
CA ASN A 230 29.08 -28.78 -8.64
C ASN A 230 29.97 -27.64 -8.12
N ARG A 231 30.06 -27.43 -6.80
CA ARG A 231 31.00 -26.44 -6.24
C ARG A 231 32.45 -26.81 -6.55
N ARG A 232 33.32 -25.83 -6.76
CA ARG A 232 34.73 -26.01 -7.17
C ARG A 232 35.54 -26.89 -6.21
N ASN A 233 35.34 -26.76 -4.91
CA ASN A 233 36.04 -27.51 -3.85
C ASN A 233 35.05 -28.36 -3.04
N ASN A 234 34.27 -29.20 -3.72
CA ASN A 234 33.17 -29.98 -3.14
C ASN A 234 33.53 -30.96 -2.01
N HIS A 235 34.81 -31.30 -1.85
CA HIS A 235 35.28 -32.21 -0.81
C HIS A 235 35.72 -31.51 0.49
N ASP A 236 35.84 -30.19 0.50
CA ASP A 236 36.32 -29.42 1.65
C ASP A 236 35.24 -28.46 2.18
N PRO A 237 34.58 -28.78 3.30
CA PRO A 237 33.57 -27.92 3.91
C PRO A 237 34.08 -26.53 4.30
N SER A 238 35.38 -26.36 4.58
CA SER A 238 35.96 -25.06 4.97
C SER A 238 35.99 -24.04 3.83
N THR A 239 35.67 -24.48 2.60
CA THR A 239 35.57 -23.63 1.42
C THR A 239 34.16 -23.08 1.16
N MET A 240 33.19 -23.40 2.03
CA MET A 240 31.84 -22.83 1.95
C MET A 240 31.87 -21.33 2.22
N PRO A 241 31.18 -20.50 1.41
CA PRO A 241 31.07 -19.06 1.70
C PRO A 241 30.39 -18.82 3.05
N LYS A 242 30.94 -17.90 3.85
CA LYS A 242 30.27 -17.41 5.06
C LYS A 242 29.17 -16.43 4.69
N LEU A 243 27.92 -16.84 4.90
CA LEU A 243 26.74 -16.08 4.56
C LEU A 243 26.10 -15.51 5.83
N PHE A 244 25.67 -14.25 5.75
CA PHE A 244 24.89 -13.58 6.80
C PHE A 244 23.57 -13.09 6.19
N ILE A 245 22.44 -13.52 6.75
CA ILE A 245 21.12 -12.95 6.41
C ILE A 245 20.81 -11.84 7.41
N LEU A 246 20.57 -10.64 6.88
CA LEU A 246 20.07 -9.50 7.64
C LEU A 246 18.56 -9.46 7.46
N GLU A 247 17.83 -9.84 8.51
CA GLU A 247 16.37 -9.78 8.52
C GLU A 247 15.88 -8.36 8.79
N TRP A 248 16.69 -7.48 9.39
CA TRP A 248 16.44 -6.04 9.49
C TRP A 248 17.78 -5.29 9.53
N LEU A 249 17.76 -4.02 9.17
CA LEU A 249 18.93 -3.14 9.11
C LEU A 249 18.90 -2.02 10.16
N ASP A 250 17.72 -1.67 10.69
CA ASP A 250 17.56 -0.63 11.71
C ASP A 250 16.33 -0.86 12.64
N PRO A 251 16.52 -1.39 13.85
CA PRO A 251 17.77 -1.95 14.36
C PRO A 251 18.14 -3.24 13.61
N VAL A 252 19.39 -3.68 13.72
CA VAL A 252 19.82 -4.89 13.00
C VAL A 252 19.21 -6.11 13.66
N PHE A 253 18.56 -6.95 12.87
CA PHE A 253 18.20 -8.31 13.30
C PHE A 253 19.09 -9.32 12.57
N ASP A 254 19.59 -10.30 13.33
CA ASP A 254 20.23 -11.47 12.75
C ASP A 254 19.21 -12.46 12.16
N SER A 255 19.73 -13.52 11.53
CA SER A 255 18.92 -14.62 11.00
C SER A 255 18.39 -15.48 12.15
N GLY A 256 17.15 -15.96 12.08
CA GLY A 256 16.59 -16.86 13.10
C GLY A 256 15.81 -18.04 12.52
N HIS A 257 15.30 -18.88 13.41
CA HIS A 257 14.41 -20.00 13.10
C HIS A 257 14.97 -20.94 12.00
N TRP A 258 14.18 -21.22 10.96
CA TRP A 258 14.49 -22.14 9.87
C TRP A 258 15.61 -21.67 8.93
N THR A 259 16.02 -20.39 8.99
CA THR A 259 17.02 -19.82 8.07
C THR A 259 18.39 -20.51 8.19
N TYR A 260 18.73 -21.05 9.36
CA TYR A 260 19.96 -21.83 9.54
C TYR A 260 19.93 -23.16 8.77
N GLU A 261 18.82 -23.89 8.83
CA GLU A 261 18.65 -25.12 8.04
C GLU A 261 18.60 -24.79 6.54
N MET A 262 18.02 -23.64 6.16
CA MET A 262 18.11 -23.15 4.78
C MET A 262 19.56 -22.94 4.33
N MET A 263 20.41 -22.32 5.16
CA MET A 263 21.84 -22.16 4.87
C MET A 263 22.56 -23.50 4.71
N GLU A 264 22.23 -24.48 5.54
CA GLU A 264 22.80 -25.84 5.45
C GLU A 264 22.42 -26.52 4.11
N TYR A 265 21.15 -26.47 3.72
CA TYR A 265 20.71 -26.97 2.41
C TYR A 265 21.31 -26.17 1.24
N ALA A 266 21.50 -24.85 1.43
CA ALA A 266 22.15 -23.97 0.45
C ALA A 266 23.67 -24.15 0.39
N CYS A 267 24.23 -25.04 1.23
CA CYS A 267 25.65 -25.37 1.25
C CYS A 267 26.57 -24.22 1.66
N VAL A 268 26.10 -23.31 2.50
CA VAL A 268 26.89 -22.17 2.99
C VAL A 268 27.19 -22.31 4.47
N GLU A 269 28.24 -21.65 4.94
CA GLU A 269 28.52 -21.55 6.36
C GLU A 269 27.79 -20.32 6.92
N THR A 270 27.14 -20.44 8.08
CA THR A 270 26.61 -19.25 8.74
C THR A 270 27.76 -18.40 9.30
N ALA A 271 27.69 -17.09 9.12
CA ALA A 271 28.65 -16.17 9.72
C ALA A 271 28.53 -16.09 11.26
N ARG A 272 27.52 -16.71 11.88
CA ARG A 272 27.31 -16.80 13.34
C ARG A 272 26.93 -18.22 13.79
N PRO A 273 27.91 -19.15 13.92
CA PRO A 273 27.66 -20.56 14.21
C PRO A 273 27.16 -20.85 15.64
N ASP A 274 27.40 -19.96 16.61
CA ASP A 274 27.07 -20.20 18.02
C ASP A 274 25.58 -20.01 18.36
N LYS A 275 24.71 -19.83 17.35
CA LYS A 275 23.30 -19.43 17.51
C LYS A 275 22.32 -20.31 16.73
N HIS A 276 22.56 -21.62 16.63
CA HIS A 276 21.58 -22.51 16.02
C HIS A 276 20.25 -22.51 16.79
N THR A 277 19.13 -22.41 16.06
CA THR A 277 17.72 -22.52 16.52
C THR A 277 17.20 -21.45 17.47
N HIS A 278 17.75 -20.23 17.47
CA HIS A 278 17.15 -19.10 18.21
C HIS A 278 16.16 -18.31 17.35
N LYS A 279 15.27 -17.57 18.00
CA LYS A 279 14.49 -16.50 17.38
C LYS A 279 15.46 -15.41 16.91
N ALA A 280 15.18 -14.79 15.77
CA ALA A 280 15.94 -13.62 15.30
C ALA A 280 15.97 -12.55 16.39
N VAL A 281 17.17 -12.06 16.72
CA VAL A 281 17.37 -11.07 17.80
C VAL A 281 17.96 -9.79 17.26
N VAL A 282 17.68 -8.70 17.97
CA VAL A 282 18.37 -7.43 17.76
C VAL A 282 19.84 -7.58 18.14
N ILE A 283 20.72 -7.14 17.24
CA ILE A 283 22.16 -7.15 17.43
C ILE A 283 22.75 -5.78 17.09
N ASP A 284 23.98 -5.55 17.53
CA ASP A 284 24.73 -4.36 17.15
C ASP A 284 25.47 -4.57 15.82
N TRP A 285 25.68 -3.48 15.08
CA TRP A 285 26.53 -3.52 13.88
C TRP A 285 27.95 -4.00 14.16
N ASP A 286 28.45 -3.80 15.38
CA ASP A 286 29.76 -4.34 15.81
C ASP A 286 29.82 -5.87 15.76
N ASP A 287 28.71 -6.55 16.01
CA ASP A 287 28.66 -8.01 15.86
C ASP A 287 28.69 -8.42 14.38
N VAL A 288 28.07 -7.64 13.50
CA VAL A 288 28.15 -7.85 12.04
C VAL A 288 29.59 -7.65 11.56
N TYR A 289 30.28 -6.62 12.07
CA TYR A 289 31.69 -6.36 11.75
C TYR A 289 32.62 -7.47 12.26
N LYS A 290 32.36 -8.04 13.44
CA LYS A 290 33.13 -9.18 13.96
C LYS A 290 32.90 -10.45 13.14
N ALA A 291 31.69 -10.66 12.64
CA ALA A 291 31.36 -11.82 11.82
C ALA A 291 32.03 -11.78 10.44
N ASP A 292 32.23 -10.57 9.87
CA ASP A 292 32.89 -10.29 8.58
C ASP A 292 32.55 -11.32 7.47
N PRO A 293 31.27 -11.42 7.08
CA PRO A 293 30.81 -12.45 6.14
C PRO A 293 31.37 -12.25 4.73
N ASP A 294 31.49 -13.35 3.99
CA ASP A 294 31.85 -13.35 2.57
C ASP A 294 30.68 -12.90 1.68
N VAL A 295 29.44 -13.12 2.16
CA VAL A 295 28.18 -12.83 1.45
C VAL A 295 27.15 -12.29 2.43
N ILE A 296 26.45 -11.22 2.03
CA ILE A 296 25.31 -10.69 2.79
C ILE A 296 24.06 -10.79 1.92
N VAL A 297 22.99 -11.31 2.50
CA VAL A 297 21.65 -11.26 1.93
C VAL A 297 20.76 -10.44 2.86
N VAL A 298 20.29 -9.29 2.39
CA VAL A 298 19.29 -8.47 3.07
C VAL A 298 17.91 -8.95 2.61
N GLY A 299 17.18 -9.59 3.51
CA GLY A 299 15.88 -10.19 3.22
C GLY A 299 14.91 -9.88 4.33
N CYS A 300 14.55 -8.60 4.48
CA CYS A 300 13.80 -8.20 5.66
C CYS A 300 12.36 -8.71 5.66
N CYS A 301 11.93 -9.22 6.81
CA CYS A 301 10.55 -9.65 7.03
C CYS A 301 9.59 -8.45 6.88
N GLY A 302 8.51 -8.64 6.15
CA GLY A 302 7.51 -7.63 5.81
C GLY A 302 7.83 -6.81 4.56
N PHE A 303 8.99 -7.01 3.93
CA PHE A 303 9.45 -6.19 2.80
C PHE A 303 9.68 -6.99 1.52
N ASP A 304 9.22 -6.41 0.42
CA ASP A 304 9.51 -6.88 -0.92
C ASP A 304 10.97 -6.60 -1.33
N LEU A 305 11.33 -7.06 -2.54
CA LEU A 305 12.67 -6.87 -3.08
C LEU A 305 13.05 -5.40 -3.25
N GLU A 306 12.14 -4.57 -3.76
CA GLU A 306 12.42 -3.16 -4.05
C GLU A 306 12.76 -2.41 -2.75
N ARG A 307 11.97 -2.64 -1.70
CA ARG A 307 12.20 -2.07 -0.38
C ARG A 307 13.53 -2.53 0.22
N ASN A 308 13.86 -3.83 0.12
CA ASN A 308 15.13 -4.34 0.63
C ASN A 308 16.35 -3.79 -0.14
N VAL A 309 16.25 -3.54 -1.45
CA VAL A 309 17.32 -2.86 -2.23
C VAL A 309 17.54 -1.45 -1.69
N ARG A 310 16.47 -0.67 -1.53
CA ARG A 310 16.52 0.71 -1.03
C ARG A 310 17.14 0.79 0.37
N ASP A 311 16.69 -0.04 1.29
CA ASP A 311 17.19 -0.02 2.66
C ASP A 311 18.66 -0.48 2.75
N THR A 312 19.07 -1.42 1.89
CA THR A 312 20.48 -1.84 1.74
C THR A 312 21.35 -0.66 1.31
N LEU A 313 20.94 0.08 0.27
CA LEU A 313 21.66 1.29 -0.20
C LEU A 313 21.70 2.38 0.89
N GLY A 314 20.61 2.56 1.63
CA GLY A 314 20.54 3.47 2.78
C GLY A 314 21.54 3.15 3.89
N LYS A 315 22.05 1.91 3.96
CA LYS A 315 23.09 1.48 4.91
C LYS A 315 24.45 1.22 4.25
N LYS A 316 24.70 1.72 3.03
CA LYS A 316 25.97 1.51 2.30
C LYS A 316 27.21 1.83 3.14
N GLU A 317 27.21 2.90 3.92
CA GLU A 317 28.36 3.30 4.72
C GLU A 317 28.74 2.26 5.79
N ARG A 318 27.74 1.54 6.29
CA ARG A 318 27.95 0.44 7.23
C ARG A 318 28.39 -0.81 6.50
N LEU A 319 27.73 -1.14 5.39
CA LEU A 319 27.93 -2.37 4.62
C LEU A 319 29.25 -2.41 3.84
N GLN A 320 29.72 -1.28 3.31
CA GLN A 320 30.99 -1.19 2.56
C GLN A 320 32.21 -1.59 3.38
N LYS A 321 32.12 -1.56 4.72
CA LYS A 321 33.22 -1.91 5.63
C LYS A 321 33.48 -3.42 5.70
N LEU A 322 32.50 -4.23 5.28
CA LEU A 322 32.54 -5.69 5.37
C LEU A 322 33.21 -6.29 4.13
N ARG A 323 33.80 -7.48 4.26
CA ARG A 323 34.35 -8.23 3.12
C ARG A 323 33.33 -8.46 2.02
N ALA A 324 32.09 -8.76 2.36
CA ALA A 324 30.99 -8.87 1.40
C ALA A 324 30.81 -7.57 0.59
N GLY A 325 30.91 -6.40 1.23
CA GLY A 325 30.89 -5.11 0.55
C GLY A 325 32.07 -4.98 -0.41
N GLN A 326 33.30 -5.13 0.09
CA GLN A 326 34.55 -5.00 -0.67
C GLN A 326 34.65 -5.95 -1.88
N SER A 327 33.93 -7.08 -1.84
CA SER A 327 33.90 -8.08 -2.92
C SER A 327 32.65 -8.00 -3.80
N HIS A 328 31.80 -6.98 -3.63
CA HIS A 328 30.52 -6.79 -4.34
C HIS A 328 29.57 -7.99 -4.20
N ARG A 329 29.48 -8.57 -3.00
CA ARG A 329 28.68 -9.75 -2.65
C ARG A 329 27.61 -9.42 -1.60
N ILE A 330 26.96 -8.28 -1.79
CA ILE A 330 25.77 -7.88 -1.04
C ILE A 330 24.57 -8.01 -1.96
N TYR A 331 23.55 -8.70 -1.48
CA TYR A 331 22.33 -8.97 -2.22
C TYR A 331 21.13 -8.55 -1.39
N ALA A 332 20.09 -8.05 -2.04
CA ALA A 332 18.77 -7.88 -1.46
C ALA A 332 17.85 -8.98 -2.01
N ALA A 333 16.90 -9.45 -1.21
CA ALA A 333 15.95 -10.49 -1.57
C ALA A 333 14.51 -10.06 -1.20
N HIS A 334 13.50 -10.67 -1.83
CA HIS A 334 12.13 -10.57 -1.36
C HIS A 334 12.02 -11.32 -0.02
N GLY A 335 12.01 -10.57 1.09
CA GLY A 335 12.18 -11.14 2.43
C GLY A 335 11.00 -12.01 2.85
N ASP A 336 9.78 -11.55 2.56
CA ASP A 336 8.56 -12.31 2.89
C ASP A 336 8.55 -13.72 2.30
N TRP A 337 8.65 -13.84 0.98
CA TRP A 337 8.44 -15.14 0.33
C TRP A 337 9.58 -16.12 0.48
N TYR A 338 10.81 -15.62 0.49
CA TYR A 338 11.99 -16.48 0.34
C TYR A 338 12.81 -16.63 1.62
N ILE A 339 12.50 -15.87 2.68
CA ILE A 339 13.27 -15.88 3.93
C ILE A 339 12.35 -16.05 5.14
N ALA A 340 11.34 -15.19 5.29
CA ALA A 340 10.65 -14.96 6.56
C ALA A 340 9.26 -15.60 6.70
N GLN A 341 8.66 -16.13 5.63
CA GLN A 341 7.38 -16.86 5.72
C GLN A 341 7.61 -18.38 5.74
N PRO A 342 7.11 -19.11 6.77
CA PRO A 342 7.26 -20.57 6.88
C PRO A 342 6.33 -21.31 5.91
N ALA A 343 6.64 -21.23 4.62
CA ALA A 343 5.80 -21.72 3.53
C ALA A 343 6.61 -22.57 2.53
N PRO A 344 5.95 -23.28 1.59
CA PRO A 344 6.63 -24.06 0.55
C PRO A 344 7.63 -23.27 -0.31
N PHE A 345 7.51 -21.94 -0.35
CA PHE A 345 8.45 -21.06 -1.06
C PHE A 345 9.86 -21.00 -0.45
N LEU A 346 10.07 -21.52 0.76
CA LEU A 346 11.40 -21.58 1.38
C LEU A 346 12.37 -22.49 0.60
N LEU A 347 11.87 -23.44 -0.19
CA LEU A 347 12.70 -24.24 -1.11
C LEU A 347 13.39 -23.34 -2.15
N GLN A 348 12.64 -22.40 -2.73
CA GLN A 348 13.18 -21.36 -3.61
C GLN A 348 14.10 -20.41 -2.84
N GLY A 349 13.80 -20.14 -1.58
CA GLY A 349 14.70 -19.41 -0.67
C GLY A 349 16.07 -20.07 -0.53
N VAL A 350 16.13 -21.39 -0.35
CA VAL A 350 17.38 -22.14 -0.32
C VAL A 350 18.16 -22.01 -1.63
N ALA A 351 17.47 -22.14 -2.77
CA ALA A 351 18.09 -21.97 -4.08
C ALA A 351 18.63 -20.54 -4.27
N LEU A 352 17.90 -19.53 -3.80
CA LEU A 352 18.30 -18.11 -3.81
C LEU A 352 19.57 -17.88 -3.00
N LEU A 353 19.63 -18.39 -1.77
CA LEU A 353 20.83 -18.27 -0.92
C LEU A 353 22.04 -18.89 -1.61
N ALA A 354 21.87 -20.05 -2.23
CA ALA A 354 22.94 -20.70 -3.00
C ALA A 354 23.34 -19.88 -4.24
N GLN A 355 22.40 -19.28 -4.97
CA GLN A 355 22.70 -18.41 -6.11
C GLN A 355 23.50 -17.17 -5.70
N CYS A 356 23.12 -16.51 -4.60
CA CYS A 356 23.88 -15.38 -4.04
C CYS A 356 25.27 -15.82 -3.59
N ALA A 357 25.37 -16.97 -2.94
CA ALA A 357 26.63 -17.46 -2.41
C ALA A 357 27.61 -17.90 -3.51
N TYR A 358 27.12 -18.48 -4.59
CA TYR A 358 27.94 -19.09 -5.64
C TYR A 358 27.91 -18.35 -6.98
N GLN A 359 27.65 -17.03 -6.98
CA GLN A 359 27.65 -16.19 -8.20
C GLN A 359 28.88 -16.38 -9.10
N ASN A 360 30.05 -16.68 -8.51
CA ASN A 360 31.29 -16.87 -9.27
C ASN A 360 31.54 -18.31 -9.73
N GLU A 361 30.58 -19.22 -9.53
CA GLU A 361 30.69 -20.65 -9.84
C GLU A 361 29.58 -21.11 -10.80
N GLN A 362 29.77 -20.85 -12.09
CA GLN A 362 28.77 -21.12 -13.13
C GLN A 362 28.18 -22.54 -13.09
N LYS A 363 28.98 -23.57 -12.77
CA LYS A 363 28.48 -24.95 -12.67
C LYS A 363 27.42 -25.14 -11.60
N VAL A 364 27.51 -24.40 -10.49
CA VAL A 364 26.50 -24.41 -9.42
C VAL A 364 25.24 -23.71 -9.92
N LEU A 365 25.39 -22.55 -10.56
CA LEU A 365 24.25 -21.79 -11.12
C LEU A 365 23.50 -22.59 -12.19
N ASP A 366 24.23 -23.23 -13.11
CA ASP A 366 23.66 -24.10 -14.16
C ASP A 366 22.93 -25.30 -13.54
N ALA A 367 23.45 -25.88 -12.47
CA ALA A 367 22.81 -26.99 -11.77
C ALA A 367 21.53 -26.56 -11.06
N ILE A 368 21.51 -25.39 -10.43
CA ILE A 368 20.32 -24.79 -9.80
C ILE A 368 19.26 -24.48 -10.88
N ALA A 369 19.67 -23.85 -11.99
CA ALA A 369 18.78 -23.56 -13.11
C ALA A 369 18.22 -24.85 -13.75
N GLY A 370 19.04 -25.89 -13.89
CA GLY A 370 18.60 -27.20 -14.39
C GLY A 370 17.54 -27.91 -13.52
N LEU A 371 17.36 -27.48 -12.27
CA LEU A 371 16.28 -27.91 -11.39
C LEU A 371 15.04 -27.00 -11.45
N GLY A 372 15.04 -25.96 -12.30
CA GLY A 372 13.93 -25.03 -12.49
C GLY A 372 13.99 -23.77 -11.62
N TYR A 373 15.13 -23.45 -11.00
CA TYR A 373 15.26 -22.32 -10.08
C TYR A 373 16.04 -21.13 -10.69
N GLU A 374 15.71 -20.73 -11.91
CA GLU A 374 16.47 -19.71 -12.67
C GLU A 374 16.04 -18.26 -12.43
N SER A 375 14.77 -18.03 -12.07
CA SER A 375 14.21 -16.69 -11.84
C SER A 375 13.71 -16.55 -10.41
N LEU A 376 14.58 -16.07 -9.52
CA LEU A 376 14.29 -15.89 -8.10
C LEU A 376 14.36 -14.39 -7.72
N GLY A 377 13.55 -13.96 -6.76
CA GLY A 377 13.41 -12.55 -6.39
C GLY A 377 14.56 -12.01 -5.54
N TRP A 378 15.75 -11.88 -6.11
CA TRP A 378 16.91 -11.23 -5.50
C TRP A 378 17.67 -10.35 -6.49
N GLN A 379 18.44 -9.40 -5.96
CA GLN A 379 19.25 -8.45 -6.73
C GLN A 379 20.58 -8.17 -6.03
N ALA A 380 21.68 -8.08 -6.79
CA ALA A 380 22.95 -7.57 -6.27
C ALA A 380 22.89 -6.06 -6.00
N VAL A 381 23.44 -5.61 -4.88
CA VAL A 381 23.47 -4.21 -4.46
C VAL A 381 24.92 -3.76 -4.33
N ASP A 382 25.36 -2.85 -5.21
CA ASP A 382 26.71 -2.30 -5.15
C ASP A 382 26.81 -1.20 -4.10
N VAL A 383 27.59 -1.45 -3.05
CA VAL A 383 27.83 -0.51 -1.95
C VAL A 383 29.22 0.15 -2.01
N MET A 384 30.06 -0.23 -2.98
CA MET A 384 31.47 0.17 -3.05
C MET A 384 31.73 1.34 -4.01
N THR A 385 30.87 1.51 -5.01
CA THR A 385 30.99 2.64 -5.92
C THR A 385 30.61 3.93 -5.21
N ASN A 386 31.65 4.71 -4.89
CA ASN A 386 31.50 6.14 -4.67
C ASN A 386 31.27 6.76 -6.05
N HIS A 387 30.02 6.89 -6.46
CA HIS A 387 29.69 8.03 -7.32
C HIS A 387 30.12 9.29 -6.55
N THR A 388 31.15 9.98 -7.07
CA THR A 388 31.34 11.42 -6.86
C THR A 388 30.27 12.13 -7.70
N ASP A 389 28.98 12.03 -7.39
CA ASP A 389 28.24 12.99 -6.56
C ASP A 389 28.51 12.92 -5.05
N SER A 390 29.61 13.55 -4.66
CA SER A 390 29.98 13.73 -3.26
C SER A 390 29.09 14.79 -2.60
N LEU A 391 28.29 14.37 -1.61
CA LEU A 391 27.77 15.23 -0.54
C LEU A 391 28.80 16.31 -0.13
N PRO A 392 28.51 17.61 -0.20
CA PRO A 392 29.35 18.63 0.41
C PRO A 392 28.82 19.01 1.81
N ASN A 393 29.44 18.38 2.80
CA ASN A 393 29.83 18.91 4.11
C ASN A 393 28.93 19.93 4.84
N GLY A 394 28.52 19.51 6.04
CA GLY A 394 28.04 20.42 7.07
C GLY A 394 29.03 21.53 7.42
N LYS A 395 28.47 22.73 7.64
CA LYS A 395 29.06 23.71 8.55
C LYS A 395 28.33 23.65 9.88
N ARG A 396 29.06 23.16 10.88
CA ARG A 396 28.82 23.42 12.32
C ARG A 396 28.80 24.93 12.56
N LYS A 397 27.72 25.47 13.15
CA LYS A 397 27.67 26.70 13.99
C LYS A 397 26.45 26.56 14.90
N GLU A 398 26.66 26.17 16.16
CA GLU A 398 26.87 27.03 17.34
C GLU A 398 25.55 27.44 18.01
N LYS A 399 25.47 27.10 19.29
CA LYS A 399 24.39 27.47 20.21
C LYS A 399 24.25 28.99 20.25
N THR A 400 23.04 29.49 20.03
CA THR A 400 22.58 30.74 20.64
C THR A 400 21.20 30.51 21.25
N ASN A 401 21.18 30.51 22.58
CA ASN A 401 19.98 30.78 23.37
C ASN A 401 19.37 32.10 22.90
N THR A 402 18.13 32.07 22.41
CA THR A 402 17.16 33.11 22.78
C THR A 402 15.78 32.48 22.79
N SER A 403 15.19 32.47 23.97
CA SER A 403 13.77 32.27 24.24
C SER A 403 12.88 33.04 23.26
N LEU A 404 11.83 32.41 22.75
CA LEU A 404 10.49 32.99 22.62
C LEU A 404 9.52 31.86 22.22
N PHE A 405 8.67 31.48 23.17
CA PHE A 405 7.52 30.61 22.97
C PHE A 405 6.57 31.25 21.96
N VAL A 406 6.31 30.58 20.84
CA VAL A 406 5.06 30.66 20.08
C VAL A 406 4.76 29.26 19.54
N GLU A 407 3.54 28.79 19.76
CA GLU A 407 3.03 27.45 19.50
C GLU A 407 3.14 27.04 18.01
N GLU A 408 3.70 25.86 17.77
CA GLU A 408 4.07 25.31 16.47
C GLU A 408 3.05 24.28 15.96
N SER A 409 1.76 24.46 16.28
CA SER A 409 0.70 23.46 16.00
C SER A 409 -0.29 23.87 14.91
N MET A 410 0.03 24.81 14.03
CA MET A 410 -0.95 25.30 13.02
C MET A 410 -0.43 25.49 11.59
N ILE A 411 0.72 24.92 11.21
CA ILE A 411 1.14 24.89 9.79
C ILE A 411 1.79 23.53 9.49
N ALA A 412 0.96 22.49 9.38
CA ALA A 412 1.37 21.19 8.84
C ALA A 412 1.30 21.22 7.31
N ASP A 413 2.14 22.02 6.66
CA ASP A 413 2.25 22.09 5.19
C ASP A 413 3.61 22.68 4.80
N MET A 414 4.70 21.89 4.90
CA MET A 414 6.00 22.34 4.36
C MET A 414 7.01 21.24 4.01
N GLU A 415 6.59 19.98 3.77
CA GLU A 415 7.52 18.94 3.26
C GLU A 415 7.65 18.89 1.72
N ASP A 416 6.79 19.59 0.96
CA ASP A 416 6.81 19.57 -0.52
C ASP A 416 7.44 20.82 -1.19
N LEU A 417 8.10 21.70 -0.41
CA LEU A 417 8.63 22.99 -0.87
C LEU A 417 10.15 23.04 -1.10
N PHE A 418 10.86 21.92 -0.95
CA PHE A 418 12.29 21.86 -1.29
C PHE A 418 12.49 20.99 -2.54
N PRO A 419 13.10 21.52 -3.62
CA PRO A 419 13.43 20.72 -4.79
C PRO A 419 14.54 19.72 -4.44
N ASP A 420 14.18 18.47 -4.24
CA ASP A 420 15.13 17.35 -4.22
C ASP A 420 15.46 16.94 -5.65
N LYS A 421 16.70 17.15 -6.06
CA LYS A 421 17.20 17.03 -7.43
C LYS A 421 17.22 15.58 -7.93
N ASP A 422 16.22 15.19 -8.73
CA ASP A 422 16.34 14.08 -9.69
C ASP A 422 16.33 14.59 -11.15
N GLY A 423 17.28 14.10 -11.94
CA GLY A 423 17.67 14.66 -13.23
C GLY A 423 16.92 14.17 -14.47
N PHE A 424 15.89 13.31 -14.36
CA PHE A 424 15.28 12.72 -15.57
C PHE A 424 14.45 13.71 -16.40
N SER A 425 13.74 14.67 -15.78
CA SER A 425 13.03 15.72 -16.53
C SER A 425 14.04 16.62 -17.25
N GLN A 426 15.15 16.95 -16.59
CA GLN A 426 16.25 17.70 -17.20
C GLN A 426 16.94 16.93 -18.34
N ALA A 427 17.20 15.63 -18.15
CA ALA A 427 17.77 14.76 -19.18
C ALA A 427 16.82 14.55 -20.36
N HIS A 428 15.51 14.46 -20.09
CA HIS A 428 14.47 14.45 -21.12
C HIS A 428 14.45 15.76 -21.91
N ASP A 429 14.45 16.90 -21.23
CA ASP A 429 14.34 18.21 -21.86
C ASP A 429 15.60 18.52 -22.68
N LEU A 430 16.79 18.22 -22.15
CA LEU A 430 18.05 18.32 -22.88
C LEU A 430 18.05 17.43 -24.12
N ALA A 431 17.62 16.17 -23.99
CA ALA A 431 17.49 15.26 -25.14
C ALA A 431 16.47 15.78 -26.15
N CYS A 432 15.38 16.42 -25.71
CA CYS A 432 14.43 17.05 -26.63
C CYS A 432 15.03 18.27 -27.36
N GLU A 433 15.78 19.13 -26.65
CA GLU A 433 16.47 20.29 -27.23
C GLU A 433 17.50 19.88 -28.29
N GLU A 434 18.21 18.78 -28.05
CA GLU A 434 19.17 18.18 -28.99
C GLU A 434 18.50 17.38 -30.12
N GLY A 435 17.18 17.18 -30.06
CA GLY A 435 16.40 16.45 -31.07
C GLY A 435 16.49 14.92 -30.96
N GLU A 436 17.01 14.42 -29.84
CA GLU A 436 17.18 13.01 -29.54
C GLU A 436 15.84 12.30 -29.26
N LEU A 437 15.77 11.03 -29.66
CA LEU A 437 14.55 10.21 -29.55
C LEU A 437 14.41 9.48 -28.22
N SER A 438 15.47 9.47 -27.44
CA SER A 438 15.49 8.80 -26.16
C SER A 438 16.59 9.40 -25.30
N TYR A 439 16.44 9.28 -23.99
CA TYR A 439 17.46 9.66 -23.02
C TYR A 439 17.64 8.50 -22.05
N VAL A 440 18.83 8.39 -21.47
CA VAL A 440 19.06 7.45 -20.38
C VAL A 440 18.50 8.08 -19.12
N ASP A 441 17.51 7.42 -18.54
CA ASP A 441 16.92 7.81 -17.27
C ASP A 441 18.01 7.81 -16.18
N PRO A 442 18.37 8.97 -15.60
CA PRO A 442 19.45 9.05 -14.61
C PRO A 442 19.19 8.24 -13.34
N GLU A 443 17.92 7.93 -13.05
CA GLU A 443 17.48 7.19 -11.86
C GLU A 443 17.49 5.67 -12.10
N THR A 444 16.96 5.23 -13.24
CA THR A 444 16.79 3.79 -13.54
C THR A 444 17.84 3.21 -14.50
N GLY A 445 18.63 4.05 -15.16
CA GLY A 445 19.56 3.67 -16.22
C GLY A 445 18.88 3.16 -17.51
N TYR A 446 17.55 3.10 -17.55
CA TYR A 446 16.82 2.64 -18.73
C TYR A 446 16.82 3.69 -19.82
N ASN A 447 16.85 3.23 -21.07
CA ASN A 447 16.66 4.11 -22.21
C ASN A 447 15.16 4.43 -22.36
N VAL A 448 14.78 5.69 -22.13
CA VAL A 448 13.40 6.16 -22.11
C VAL A 448 13.14 7.03 -23.33
N PHE A 449 12.07 6.72 -24.07
CA PHE A 449 11.65 7.53 -25.22
C PHE A 449 11.29 8.96 -24.80
N THR A 450 11.80 9.94 -25.54
CA THR A 450 11.45 11.35 -25.36
C THR A 450 10.05 11.65 -25.88
N LYS A 451 9.51 12.81 -25.50
CA LYS A 451 8.28 13.33 -26.11
C LYS A 451 8.40 13.41 -27.64
N ILE A 452 9.57 13.78 -28.18
CA ILE A 452 9.83 13.85 -29.63
C ILE A 452 9.66 12.48 -30.29
N ALA A 453 10.20 11.40 -29.72
CA ALA A 453 10.01 10.05 -30.26
C ALA A 453 8.54 9.62 -30.28
N HIS A 454 7.80 9.98 -29.25
CA HIS A 454 6.36 9.74 -29.23
C HIS A 454 5.62 10.61 -30.26
N MET A 455 6.04 11.86 -30.47
CA MET A 455 5.47 12.73 -31.51
C MET A 455 5.74 12.20 -32.92
N LYS A 456 6.96 11.72 -33.21
CA LYS A 456 7.29 11.04 -34.49
C LYS A 456 6.44 9.80 -34.72
N ARG A 457 6.03 9.09 -33.67
CA ARG A 457 5.13 7.93 -33.76
C ARG A 457 3.70 8.30 -34.18
N GLY A 458 3.26 9.54 -33.96
CA GLY A 458 1.96 10.05 -34.40
C GLY A 458 0.74 9.58 -33.59
N LYS A 459 0.89 8.63 -32.66
CA LYS A 459 -0.23 8.11 -31.84
C LYS A 459 0.19 7.61 -30.46
N CYS A 460 -0.76 7.66 -29.51
CA CYS A 460 -0.63 7.02 -28.20
C CYS A 460 -0.67 5.49 -28.36
N CYS A 461 0.23 4.76 -27.68
CA CYS A 461 0.28 3.31 -27.79
C CYS A 461 -0.62 2.55 -26.79
N GLY A 462 -1.13 3.24 -25.76
CA GLY A 462 -1.97 2.63 -24.72
C GLY A 462 -1.23 2.08 -23.49
N ASN A 463 0.10 2.20 -23.43
CA ASN A 463 0.93 1.58 -22.37
C ASN A 463 1.32 2.50 -21.20
N GLY A 464 0.74 3.70 -21.07
CA GLY A 464 1.08 4.58 -19.93
C GLY A 464 2.45 5.26 -20.03
N CYS A 465 3.01 5.49 -21.23
CA CYS A 465 4.37 6.01 -21.40
C CYS A 465 4.66 7.30 -20.62
N ARG A 466 5.87 7.38 -20.04
CA ARG A 466 6.31 8.48 -19.17
C ARG A 466 6.20 9.86 -19.84
N HIS A 467 6.51 9.99 -21.13
CA HIS A 467 6.53 11.28 -21.84
C HIS A 467 5.48 11.36 -22.96
N CYS A 468 4.32 10.74 -22.77
CA CYS A 468 3.28 10.69 -23.80
C CYS A 468 2.74 12.10 -24.13
N PRO A 469 2.90 12.62 -25.36
CA PRO A 469 2.40 13.95 -25.76
C PRO A 469 0.89 13.97 -26.04
N TYR A 470 0.20 12.84 -25.89
CA TYR A 470 -1.18 12.64 -26.34
C TYR A 470 -2.16 12.46 -25.17
N SER A 471 -1.83 12.98 -23.99
CA SER A 471 -2.66 12.90 -22.77
C SER A 471 -3.15 11.48 -22.49
N HIS A 472 -2.27 10.51 -22.76
CA HIS A 472 -2.49 9.08 -22.61
C HIS A 472 -3.82 8.59 -23.20
N LYS A 473 -4.30 9.21 -24.30
CA LYS A 473 -5.66 9.00 -24.83
C LYS A 473 -6.07 7.54 -25.09
N ASN A 474 -5.11 6.66 -25.40
CA ASN A 474 -5.38 5.24 -25.66
C ASN A 474 -5.11 4.32 -24.45
N VAL A 475 -4.71 4.87 -23.30
CA VAL A 475 -4.41 4.09 -22.09
C VAL A 475 -5.71 3.73 -21.39
N LYS A 476 -5.97 2.43 -21.24
CA LYS A 476 -7.06 1.91 -20.40
C LYS A 476 -6.65 1.96 -18.93
N ASN A 477 -7.57 2.36 -18.05
CA ASN A 477 -7.34 2.61 -16.63
C ASN A 477 -6.16 3.57 -16.41
N LYS A 478 -6.37 4.84 -16.79
CA LYS A 478 -5.32 5.87 -16.73
C LYS A 478 -4.82 6.08 -15.30
N ALA A 479 -5.72 6.21 -14.32
CA ALA A 479 -5.37 6.43 -12.93
C ALA A 479 -4.36 5.41 -12.38
N ALA A 480 -4.51 4.13 -12.72
CA ALA A 480 -3.60 3.08 -12.26
C ALA A 480 -2.22 3.08 -12.95
N LYS A 481 -2.07 3.74 -14.11
CA LYS A 481 -0.91 3.57 -15.02
C LYS A 481 -0.14 4.85 -15.31
N ILE A 482 -0.80 6.00 -15.32
CA ILE A 482 -0.15 7.24 -15.69
C ILE A 482 0.79 7.70 -14.58
N GLN A 483 1.87 8.31 -15.02
CA GLN A 483 2.89 8.90 -14.18
C GLN A 483 3.03 10.40 -14.44
N GLN A 484 2.24 10.94 -15.36
CA GLN A 484 2.18 12.38 -15.68
C GLN A 484 0.73 12.87 -15.64
N PRO A 485 0.51 14.18 -15.49
CA PRO A 485 -0.83 14.75 -15.54
C PRO A 485 -1.59 14.33 -16.80
N SER A 486 -2.86 13.94 -16.63
CA SER A 486 -3.72 13.56 -17.74
C SER A 486 -5.18 13.78 -17.38
N ILE A 487 -6.01 13.95 -18.41
CA ILE A 487 -7.46 13.82 -18.30
C ILE A 487 -7.78 12.38 -17.86
N LEU A 488 -8.40 12.25 -16.69
CA LEU A 488 -8.88 10.98 -16.13
C LEU A 488 -10.35 10.74 -16.48
N TYR A 489 -11.13 11.81 -16.58
CA TYR A 489 -12.51 11.76 -17.06
C TYR A 489 -12.78 13.00 -17.92
N GLN A 490 -13.42 12.81 -19.06
CA GLN A 490 -13.85 13.89 -19.95
C GLN A 490 -15.37 13.97 -19.91
N GLN A 491 -15.90 15.17 -19.70
CA GLN A 491 -17.34 15.40 -19.71
C GLN A 491 -17.97 14.89 -21.01
N GLU A 492 -19.05 14.13 -20.90
CA GLU A 492 -19.77 13.58 -22.04
C GLU A 492 -20.90 14.52 -22.49
N ARG A 493 -21.10 14.60 -23.81
CA ARG A 493 -22.30 15.20 -24.41
C ARG A 493 -23.43 14.18 -24.36
N ARG A 494 -24.33 14.30 -23.38
CA ARG A 494 -25.52 13.43 -23.29
C ARG A 494 -26.61 13.95 -24.23
N ASP A 495 -26.93 13.21 -25.27
CA ASP A 495 -27.86 13.61 -26.34
C ASP A 495 -29.31 13.89 -25.86
N ALA A 496 -29.70 13.36 -24.69
CA ALA A 496 -31.03 13.58 -24.11
C ALA A 496 -31.17 14.89 -23.29
N ASP A 497 -30.05 15.50 -22.88
CA ASP A 497 -29.98 16.68 -21.98
C ASP A 497 -29.29 17.86 -22.68
N GLN A 498 -29.61 18.15 -23.95
CA GLN A 498 -29.13 19.36 -24.64
C GLN A 498 -29.50 20.68 -23.91
N LYS A 499 -30.30 20.59 -22.84
CA LYS A 499 -30.80 21.72 -22.04
C LYS A 499 -29.96 22.10 -20.81
N SER A 500 -29.01 21.29 -20.30
CA SER A 500 -28.11 21.74 -19.20
C SER A 500 -26.67 21.22 -19.30
N GLN A 501 -25.89 21.82 -20.20
CA GLN A 501 -24.44 21.68 -20.21
C GLN A 501 -23.76 22.70 -19.29
N ILE A 502 -24.20 22.81 -18.03
CA ILE A 502 -23.49 23.61 -17.03
C ILE A 502 -22.04 23.13 -16.95
N PHE A 503 -21.11 24.07 -16.84
CA PHE A 503 -19.67 23.84 -16.82
C PHE A 503 -19.05 23.27 -18.10
N SER A 504 -19.73 23.35 -19.24
CA SER A 504 -19.16 22.93 -20.53
C SER A 504 -17.87 23.68 -20.86
N ILE A 505 -16.79 22.94 -21.12
CA ILE A 505 -15.51 23.48 -21.56
C ILE A 505 -15.46 23.78 -23.07
N ASP A 506 -16.36 23.17 -23.85
CA ASP A 506 -16.38 23.31 -25.32
C ASP A 506 -16.96 24.66 -25.76
N THR A 507 -17.91 25.20 -24.98
CA THR A 507 -18.71 26.37 -25.33
C THR A 507 -18.36 27.62 -24.52
N SER A 508 -17.57 27.49 -23.46
CA SER A 508 -17.28 28.58 -22.53
C SER A 508 -15.99 29.31 -22.87
N LYS A 509 -16.01 30.64 -22.80
CA LYS A 509 -14.82 31.48 -22.98
C LYS A 509 -13.94 31.50 -21.73
N GLU A 510 -14.56 31.37 -20.56
CA GLU A 510 -13.88 31.35 -19.28
C GLU A 510 -13.93 29.94 -18.70
N ILE A 511 -12.79 29.43 -18.25
CA ILE A 511 -12.63 28.13 -17.63
C ILE A 511 -12.09 28.32 -16.22
N LYS A 512 -12.84 27.85 -15.22
CA LYS A 512 -12.38 27.77 -13.84
C LYS A 512 -11.80 26.39 -13.56
N VAL A 513 -10.73 26.34 -12.76
CA VAL A 513 -10.07 25.08 -12.37
C VAL A 513 -10.22 24.89 -10.88
N LEU A 514 -11.05 23.94 -10.44
CA LEU A 514 -11.25 23.64 -9.03
C LEU A 514 -10.28 22.58 -8.55
N PHE A 515 -9.50 22.91 -7.51
CA PHE A 515 -8.70 21.93 -6.77
C PHE A 515 -9.65 21.05 -5.95
N PHE A 516 -9.81 19.81 -6.41
CA PHE A 516 -10.86 18.92 -5.96
C PHE A 516 -10.27 17.74 -5.17
N SER A 517 -10.53 17.73 -3.87
CA SER A 517 -10.09 16.67 -2.96
C SER A 517 -11.05 15.49 -2.91
N GLY A 518 -12.32 15.70 -3.28
CA GLY A 518 -13.39 14.71 -3.18
C GLY A 518 -14.15 14.73 -1.86
N GLY A 519 -13.72 15.56 -0.90
CA GLY A 519 -14.42 15.76 0.36
C GLY A 519 -15.52 16.82 0.29
N LYS A 520 -16.25 16.93 1.41
CA LYS A 520 -17.42 17.81 1.56
C LYS A 520 -17.15 19.26 1.17
N ASP A 521 -15.99 19.80 1.51
CA ASP A 521 -15.68 21.23 1.31
C ASP A 521 -15.45 21.52 -0.19
N SER A 522 -14.66 20.68 -0.87
CA SER A 522 -14.48 20.77 -2.32
C SER A 522 -15.78 20.52 -3.11
N PHE A 523 -16.68 19.69 -2.58
CA PHE A 523 -18.02 19.48 -3.16
C PHE A 523 -18.94 20.69 -2.96
N LEU A 524 -18.95 21.29 -1.77
CA LEU A 524 -19.68 22.53 -1.48
C LEU A 524 -19.16 23.70 -2.32
N ALA A 525 -17.86 23.73 -2.63
CA ALA A 525 -17.30 24.70 -3.57
C ALA A 525 -17.89 24.55 -4.98
N ILE A 526 -18.15 23.31 -5.47
CA ILE A 526 -18.86 23.10 -6.74
C ILE A 526 -20.28 23.70 -6.67
N ARG A 527 -21.00 23.46 -5.56
CA ARG A 527 -22.36 24.01 -5.38
C ARG A 527 -22.37 25.54 -5.34
N ALA A 528 -21.39 26.16 -4.69
CA ALA A 528 -21.20 27.60 -4.72
C ALA A 528 -20.89 28.12 -6.14
N LEU A 529 -20.10 27.39 -6.92
CA LEU A 529 -19.86 27.70 -8.33
C LEU A 529 -21.13 27.56 -9.19
N VAL A 530 -22.03 26.62 -8.91
CA VAL A 530 -23.35 26.54 -9.57
C VAL A 530 -24.17 27.80 -9.29
N LYS A 531 -24.19 28.27 -8.03
CA LYS A 531 -24.86 29.54 -7.67
C LYS A 531 -24.24 30.73 -8.41
N SER A 532 -22.91 30.80 -8.47
CA SER A 532 -22.21 31.84 -9.25
C SER A 532 -22.48 31.74 -10.75
N TYR A 533 -22.59 30.54 -11.32
CA TYR A 533 -22.91 30.35 -12.73
C TYR A 533 -24.29 30.95 -13.06
N ASN A 534 -25.25 30.77 -12.16
CA ASN A 534 -26.60 31.33 -12.32
C ASN A 534 -26.63 32.86 -12.18
N GLN A 535 -25.75 33.44 -11.36
CA GLN A 535 -25.72 34.88 -11.10
C GLN A 535 -24.86 35.66 -12.10
N ASN A 536 -23.70 35.11 -12.46
CA ASN A 536 -22.65 35.82 -13.19
C ASN A 536 -22.52 35.36 -14.66
N GLY A 537 -23.25 34.31 -15.04
CA GLY A 537 -23.26 33.78 -16.41
C GLY A 537 -22.37 32.54 -16.60
N PRO A 538 -22.35 31.99 -17.83
CA PRO A 538 -21.79 30.67 -18.08
C PRO A 538 -20.26 30.66 -18.12
N PHE A 539 -19.67 29.69 -17.43
CA PHE A 539 -18.25 29.35 -17.49
C PHE A 539 -18.06 27.82 -17.51
N GLY A 540 -16.90 27.36 -17.98
CA GLY A 540 -16.50 25.96 -17.95
C GLY A 540 -15.83 25.62 -16.62
N LEU A 541 -15.96 24.38 -16.15
CA LEU A 541 -15.29 23.90 -14.93
C LEU A 541 -14.46 22.66 -15.24
N VAL A 542 -13.22 22.66 -14.76
CA VAL A 542 -12.36 21.48 -14.74
C VAL A 542 -11.98 21.17 -13.30
N LEU A 543 -12.16 19.92 -12.88
CA LEU A 543 -11.65 19.42 -11.62
C LEU A 543 -10.17 19.06 -11.79
N MET A 544 -9.33 19.50 -10.86
CA MET A 544 -7.92 19.16 -10.78
C MET A 544 -7.66 18.49 -9.44
N THR A 545 -7.14 17.27 -9.45
CA THR A 545 -6.82 16.53 -8.23
C THR A 545 -5.40 16.00 -8.25
N THR A 546 -4.72 16.08 -7.11
CA THR A 546 -3.40 15.49 -6.90
C THR A 546 -3.53 14.18 -6.15
N PHE A 547 -2.76 13.17 -6.53
CA PHE A 547 -2.76 11.87 -5.86
C PHE A 547 -1.35 11.27 -5.86
N ASP A 548 -1.02 10.49 -4.84
CA ASP A 548 0.27 9.81 -4.78
C ASP A 548 0.39 8.79 -5.93
N ALA A 549 1.49 8.87 -6.67
CA ALA A 549 1.67 8.08 -7.89
C ALA A 549 1.84 6.58 -7.63
N ALA A 550 2.23 6.18 -6.41
CA ALA A 550 2.42 4.78 -6.04
C ALA A 550 1.13 4.17 -5.48
N SER A 551 0.63 4.73 -4.39
CA SER A 551 -0.57 4.25 -3.67
C SER A 551 -1.88 4.61 -4.37
N ARG A 552 -1.88 5.59 -5.26
CA ARG A 552 -3.06 6.15 -5.94
C ARG A 552 -4.05 6.83 -4.99
N ILE A 553 -3.58 7.26 -3.82
CA ILE A 553 -4.38 7.90 -2.76
C ILE A 553 -4.29 9.42 -2.88
N ILE A 554 -5.41 10.11 -2.70
CA ILE A 554 -5.47 11.56 -2.51
C ILE A 554 -4.98 11.82 -1.08
N ALA A 555 -3.85 12.50 -0.96
CA ALA A 555 -3.28 12.86 0.33
C ALA A 555 -4.33 13.56 1.20
N HIS A 556 -4.28 13.30 2.52
CA HIS A 556 -5.20 13.81 3.55
C HIS A 556 -6.61 13.21 3.51
N GLN A 557 -7.23 13.01 2.35
CA GLN A 557 -8.57 12.40 2.31
C GLN A 557 -8.56 10.90 2.60
N GLU A 558 -7.40 10.23 2.44
CA GLU A 558 -7.25 8.77 2.55
C GLU A 558 -8.16 8.01 1.56
N VAL A 559 -8.46 8.65 0.43
CA VAL A 559 -9.37 8.15 -0.60
C VAL A 559 -8.59 7.79 -1.86
N ASN A 560 -8.95 6.68 -2.50
CA ASN A 560 -8.37 6.29 -3.77
C ASN A 560 -8.89 7.15 -4.94
N ILE A 561 -8.03 7.45 -5.91
CA ILE A 561 -8.34 8.23 -7.13
C ILE A 561 -9.55 7.71 -7.91
N ASP A 562 -9.85 6.42 -7.85
CA ASP A 562 -11.02 5.83 -8.49
C ASP A 562 -12.34 6.41 -7.94
N GLN A 563 -12.40 6.80 -6.67
CA GLN A 563 -13.56 7.48 -6.11
C GLN A 563 -13.72 8.89 -6.70
N ILE A 564 -12.63 9.62 -6.92
CA ILE A 564 -12.67 10.97 -7.53
C ILE A 564 -13.10 10.88 -8.99
N ILE A 565 -12.63 9.86 -9.72
CA ILE A 565 -13.10 9.56 -11.08
C ILE A 565 -14.61 9.28 -11.07
N LYS A 566 -15.08 8.48 -10.10
CA LYS A 566 -16.51 8.20 -9.93
C LYS A 566 -17.32 9.46 -9.65
N GLN A 567 -16.81 10.40 -8.84
CA GLN A 567 -17.45 11.70 -8.61
C GLN A 567 -17.53 12.52 -9.89
N ALA A 568 -16.40 12.65 -10.62
CA ALA A 568 -16.33 13.39 -11.87
C ALA A 568 -17.29 12.82 -12.94
N PHE A 569 -17.33 11.49 -13.06
CA PHE A 569 -18.25 10.77 -13.93
C PHE A 569 -19.71 11.08 -13.59
N HIS A 570 -20.07 10.94 -12.31
CA HIS A 570 -21.43 11.15 -11.86
C HIS A 570 -21.89 12.61 -12.06
N LEU A 571 -21.05 13.57 -11.66
CA LEU A 571 -21.33 15.01 -11.78
C LEU A 571 -21.24 15.51 -13.23
N ASN A 572 -20.69 14.70 -14.15
CA ASN A 572 -20.39 15.06 -15.54
C ASN A 572 -19.51 16.31 -15.64
N ILE A 573 -18.37 16.32 -14.94
CA ILE A 573 -17.41 17.43 -14.96
C ILE A 573 -16.03 16.86 -15.30
N THR A 574 -15.34 17.44 -16.27
CA THR A 574 -14.00 16.99 -16.69
C THR A 574 -13.03 16.98 -15.51
N LEU A 575 -12.24 15.91 -15.38
CA LEU A 575 -11.25 15.70 -14.33
C LEU A 575 -9.85 15.52 -14.92
N VAL A 576 -8.91 16.33 -14.44
CA VAL A 576 -7.47 16.15 -14.64
C VAL A 576 -6.85 15.64 -13.35
N GLY A 577 -6.17 14.50 -13.43
CA GLY A 577 -5.40 13.93 -12.33
C GLY A 577 -3.92 14.25 -12.46
N ILE A 578 -3.30 14.61 -11.34
CA ILE A 578 -1.89 14.97 -11.22
C ILE A 578 -1.21 13.98 -10.26
N PRO A 579 -0.53 12.95 -10.78
CA PRO A 579 0.25 12.05 -9.94
C PRO A 579 1.44 12.81 -9.33
N LEU A 580 1.51 12.85 -8.00
CA LEU A 580 2.63 13.37 -7.22
C LEU A 580 3.62 12.25 -6.94
N ARG A 581 4.91 12.54 -7.06
CA ARG A 581 5.98 11.56 -6.85
C ARG A 581 7.00 12.11 -5.88
N LYS A 582 7.26 11.36 -4.81
CA LYS A 582 8.38 11.65 -3.92
C LYS A 582 9.69 11.40 -4.67
N GLY A 583 10.66 12.31 -4.51
CA GLY A 583 11.97 12.24 -5.17
C GLY A 583 12.06 12.86 -6.56
N SER A 584 10.97 13.12 -7.28
CA SER A 584 11.03 13.36 -8.73
C SER A 584 11.71 14.62 -9.29
N GLY A 585 12.42 15.45 -8.51
CA GLY A 585 13.00 16.72 -9.01
C GLY A 585 12.00 17.86 -9.14
N GLU A 586 10.74 17.54 -9.43
CA GLU A 586 9.67 18.49 -9.71
C GLU A 586 8.98 18.90 -8.41
N THR A 587 8.88 20.21 -8.16
CA THR A 587 8.14 20.74 -7.02
C THR A 587 6.64 20.49 -7.21
N TYR A 588 5.87 20.57 -6.12
CA TYR A 588 4.40 20.57 -6.19
C TYR A 588 3.88 21.58 -7.24
N ILE A 589 4.46 22.78 -7.28
CA ILE A 589 4.08 23.84 -8.22
C ILE A 589 4.37 23.45 -9.68
N ASP A 590 5.48 22.76 -9.95
CA ASP A 590 5.83 22.31 -11.31
C ASP A 590 4.83 21.26 -11.82
N ARG A 591 4.37 20.38 -10.92
CA ARG A 591 3.32 19.39 -11.20
C ARG A 591 1.98 20.06 -11.48
N ILE A 592 1.59 21.05 -10.68
CA ILE A 592 0.38 21.86 -10.94
C ILE A 592 0.49 22.58 -12.28
N ARG A 593 1.64 23.21 -12.59
CA ARG A 593 1.88 23.88 -13.88
C ARG A 593 1.69 22.90 -15.04
N SER A 594 2.26 21.71 -14.94
CA SER A 594 2.09 20.65 -15.94
C SER A 594 0.63 20.21 -16.09
N GLY A 595 -0.13 20.13 -14.99
CA GLY A 595 -1.58 19.90 -15.03
C GLY A 595 -2.34 21.00 -15.75
N LEU A 596 -1.99 22.27 -15.52
CA LEU A 596 -2.60 23.42 -16.21
C LEU A 596 -2.28 23.42 -17.71
N GLU A 597 -1.08 23.01 -18.12
CA GLU A 597 -0.73 22.84 -19.53
C GLU A 597 -1.56 21.72 -20.20
N VAL A 598 -1.83 20.63 -19.47
CA VAL A 598 -2.76 19.60 -19.95
C VAL A 598 -4.15 20.20 -20.18
N ILE A 599 -4.66 21.04 -19.26
CA ILE A 599 -5.95 21.73 -19.44
C ILE A 599 -5.95 22.60 -20.70
N LYS A 600 -4.94 23.46 -20.86
CA LYS A 600 -4.80 24.32 -22.05
C LYS A 600 -4.79 23.52 -23.36
N SER A 601 -4.27 22.29 -23.36
CA SER A 601 -4.14 21.48 -24.56
C SER A 601 -5.47 20.98 -25.15
N PHE A 602 -6.55 20.94 -24.34
CA PHE A 602 -7.87 20.46 -24.78
C PHE A 602 -8.98 21.51 -24.64
N VAL A 603 -8.72 22.62 -23.95
CA VAL A 603 -9.61 23.78 -23.98
C VAL A 603 -9.55 24.39 -25.39
N PRO A 604 -10.70 24.64 -26.05
CA PRO A 604 -10.73 25.28 -27.37
C PRO A 604 -10.01 26.64 -27.38
N SER A 605 -9.50 27.08 -28.52
CA SER A 605 -8.71 28.32 -28.64
C SER A 605 -9.43 29.60 -28.17
N GLN A 606 -10.76 29.57 -28.13
CA GLN A 606 -11.60 30.66 -27.61
C GLN A 606 -11.79 30.64 -26.08
N GLY A 607 -11.39 29.57 -25.41
CA GLY A 607 -11.47 29.40 -23.96
C GLY A 607 -10.13 29.66 -23.29
N CYS A 608 -10.13 30.34 -22.14
CA CYS A 608 -8.96 30.53 -21.31
C CYS A 608 -9.22 30.16 -19.85
N ILE A 609 -8.18 29.70 -19.15
CA ILE A 609 -8.26 29.51 -17.69
C ILE A 609 -8.33 30.90 -17.06
N SER A 610 -9.47 31.23 -16.44
CA SER A 610 -9.70 32.53 -15.80
C SER A 610 -9.24 32.51 -14.34
N SER A 611 -9.50 31.42 -13.61
CA SER A 611 -9.16 31.33 -12.18
C SER A 611 -8.90 29.91 -11.69
N LEU A 612 -8.16 29.84 -10.57
CA LEU A 612 -7.95 28.64 -9.76
C LEU A 612 -8.84 28.73 -8.52
N VAL A 613 -9.66 27.72 -8.30
CA VAL A 613 -10.69 27.71 -7.26
C VAL A 613 -10.31 26.73 -6.16
N PHE A 614 -10.54 27.10 -4.90
CA PHE A 614 -10.27 26.27 -3.72
C PHE A 614 -11.48 26.17 -2.80
N GLY A 615 -11.66 25.01 -2.17
CA GLY A 615 -12.72 24.75 -1.20
C GLY A 615 -12.34 25.06 0.24
N ASP A 616 -11.41 25.99 0.50
CA ASP A 616 -11.01 26.33 1.87
C ASP A 616 -12.10 27.14 2.58
N LEU A 617 -12.35 26.87 3.86
CA LEU A 617 -13.44 27.52 4.60
C LEU A 617 -12.98 28.82 5.29
N HIS A 618 -11.96 28.80 6.15
CA HIS A 618 -11.56 30.03 6.86
C HIS A 618 -10.13 30.07 7.44
N LEU A 619 -9.34 28.99 7.32
CA LEU A 619 -7.98 28.92 7.85
C LEU A 619 -7.02 29.88 7.13
N SER A 620 -6.82 31.05 7.74
CA SER A 620 -6.05 32.16 7.15
C SER A 620 -4.62 31.77 6.75
N PRO A 621 -3.86 30.96 7.53
CA PRO A 621 -2.53 30.50 7.11
C PRO A 621 -2.53 29.71 5.79
N VAL A 622 -3.54 28.87 5.54
CA VAL A 622 -3.66 28.07 4.31
C VAL A 622 -3.92 28.99 3.12
N LYS A 623 -4.84 29.95 3.27
CA LYS A 623 -5.12 30.94 2.23
C LYS A 623 -3.92 31.84 1.95
N GLU A 624 -3.25 32.34 2.98
CA GLU A 624 -2.04 33.17 2.83
C GLU A 624 -0.92 32.41 2.11
N TRP A 625 -0.77 31.12 2.41
CA TRP A 625 0.15 30.24 1.68
C TRP A 625 -0.24 30.15 0.20
N ARG A 626 -1.50 29.85 -0.14
CA ARG A 626 -1.96 29.78 -1.54
C ARG A 626 -1.76 31.09 -2.27
N ASP A 627 -2.13 32.21 -1.66
CA ASP A 627 -1.97 33.54 -2.23
C ASP A 627 -0.47 33.87 -2.47
N LYS A 628 0.43 33.43 -1.59
CA LYS A 628 1.86 33.64 -1.76
C LYS A 628 2.48 32.72 -2.81
N PHE A 629 2.14 31.44 -2.80
CA PHE A 629 2.83 30.40 -3.57
C PHE A 629 2.17 30.06 -4.91
N LEU A 630 0.88 30.33 -5.12
CA LEU A 630 0.19 30.05 -6.40
C LEU A 630 0.02 31.29 -7.28
N THR A 631 0.15 32.50 -6.73
CA THR A 631 0.18 33.73 -7.54
C THR A 631 1.32 33.73 -8.57
N GLN A 632 2.42 33.00 -8.32
CA GLN A 632 3.49 32.82 -9.30
C GLN A 632 3.07 32.10 -10.59
N LEU A 633 1.89 31.46 -10.62
CA LEU A 633 1.29 30.86 -11.81
C LEU A 633 0.51 31.87 -12.66
N ASN A 634 0.37 33.12 -12.21
CA ASN A 634 -0.33 34.22 -12.89
C ASN A 634 -1.83 33.93 -13.16
N TYR A 635 -2.53 33.30 -12.21
CA TYR A 635 -3.98 33.11 -12.24
C TYR A 635 -4.65 33.80 -11.06
N GLU A 636 -5.89 34.26 -11.26
CA GLU A 636 -6.74 34.71 -10.17
C GLU A 636 -7.11 33.52 -9.26
N LEU A 637 -7.07 33.73 -7.94
CA LEU A 637 -7.45 32.69 -6.96
C LEU A 637 -8.84 33.00 -6.40
N GLU A 638 -9.76 32.04 -6.48
CA GLU A 638 -11.13 32.15 -6.00
C GLU A 638 -11.40 31.19 -4.83
N TYR A 639 -12.12 31.68 -3.82
CA TYR A 639 -12.48 30.92 -2.61
C TYR A 639 -13.99 31.03 -2.35
N PRO A 640 -14.84 30.32 -3.10
CA PRO A 640 -16.29 30.56 -3.17
C PRO A 640 -17.04 30.25 -1.87
N ILE A 641 -16.42 29.52 -0.94
CA ILE A 641 -17.00 29.18 0.37
C ILE A 641 -16.20 29.77 1.55
N TRP A 642 -15.30 30.72 1.27
CA TRP A 642 -14.49 31.36 2.29
C TRP A 642 -15.33 32.23 3.24
N LYS A 643 -15.19 32.00 4.54
CA LYS A 643 -15.90 32.66 5.64
C LYS A 643 -17.43 32.55 5.54
N ILE A 644 -17.94 31.59 4.77
CA ILE A 644 -19.34 31.19 4.86
C ILE A 644 -19.55 30.47 6.19
N SER A 645 -20.67 30.73 6.86
CA SER A 645 -20.92 30.12 8.17
C SER A 645 -21.12 28.61 8.04
N TYR A 646 -20.69 27.85 9.05
CA TYR A 646 -20.92 26.40 9.07
C TYR A 646 -22.41 26.04 9.02
N SER A 647 -23.28 26.88 9.59
CA SER A 647 -24.72 26.72 9.49
C SER A 647 -25.21 26.78 8.04
N ASP A 648 -24.73 27.73 7.25
CA ASP A 648 -25.11 27.84 5.84
C ASP A 648 -24.55 26.67 5.02
N LEU A 649 -23.32 26.23 5.33
CA LEU A 649 -22.68 25.11 4.64
C LEU A 649 -23.37 23.78 4.94
N ILE A 650 -23.77 23.53 6.19
CA ILE A 650 -24.48 22.29 6.54
C ILE A 650 -25.89 22.28 5.93
N GLU A 651 -26.58 23.42 5.87
CA GLU A 651 -27.87 23.54 5.18
C GLU A 651 -27.73 23.27 3.67
N ASP A 652 -26.67 23.79 3.03
CA ASP A 652 -26.40 23.53 1.62
C ASP A 652 -26.04 22.06 1.36
N LEU A 653 -25.33 21.42 2.30
CA LEU A 653 -25.00 20.00 2.24
C LEU A 653 -26.26 19.14 2.38
N GLU A 654 -27.14 19.42 3.35
CA GLU A 654 -28.42 18.73 3.51
C GLU A 654 -29.31 18.88 2.28
N ALA A 655 -29.37 20.09 1.70
CA ALA A 655 -30.12 20.35 0.48
C ALA A 655 -29.63 19.53 -0.72
N SER A 656 -28.33 19.21 -0.77
CA SER A 656 -27.74 18.36 -1.81
C SER A 656 -28.13 16.88 -1.69
N LYS A 657 -28.52 16.44 -0.49
CA LYS A 657 -28.77 15.04 -0.12
C LYS A 657 -27.58 14.09 -0.33
N VAL A 658 -26.38 14.61 -0.64
CA VAL A 658 -25.18 13.81 -0.84
C VAL A 658 -24.68 13.32 0.53
N PRO A 659 -24.55 12.00 0.74
CA PRO A 659 -23.92 11.50 1.95
C PRO A 659 -22.42 11.85 1.92
N CYS A 660 -21.92 12.48 2.98
CA CYS A 660 -20.50 12.64 3.19
C CYS A 660 -20.06 11.65 4.28
N GLN A 661 -19.10 10.79 3.99
CA GLN A 661 -18.63 9.79 4.95
C GLN A 661 -17.24 10.16 5.45
N VAL A 662 -17.00 10.08 6.76
CA VAL A 662 -15.68 10.32 7.35
C VAL A 662 -14.70 9.28 6.80
N SER A 663 -13.68 9.77 6.10
CA SER A 663 -12.70 8.94 5.38
C SER A 663 -11.35 8.86 6.09
N GLY A 664 -11.04 9.83 6.96
CA GLY A 664 -9.86 9.86 7.83
C GLY A 664 -10.22 10.59 9.14
N SER A 665 -9.63 10.22 10.27
CA SER A 665 -9.82 10.98 11.52
C SER A 665 -8.64 10.83 12.49
N THR A 666 -8.22 11.94 13.07
CA THR A 666 -7.25 11.96 14.19
C THR A 666 -7.94 11.84 15.56
N ARG A 667 -9.27 11.89 15.56
CA ARG A 667 -10.17 11.80 16.73
C ARG A 667 -11.15 10.63 16.56
N GLU A 668 -10.66 9.44 16.19
CA GLU A 668 -11.51 8.28 15.85
C GLU A 668 -12.46 7.83 16.96
N LYS A 669 -12.16 8.14 18.23
CA LYS A 669 -13.06 7.80 19.35
C LYS A 669 -14.35 8.63 19.29
N GLU A 670 -14.22 9.90 18.92
CA GLU A 670 -15.31 10.87 18.85
C GLU A 670 -15.98 10.87 17.47
N VAL A 671 -15.18 10.74 16.42
CA VAL A 671 -15.59 10.74 15.01
C VAL A 671 -15.00 9.52 14.30
N PRO A 672 -15.58 8.32 14.46
CA PRO A 672 -15.07 7.10 13.84
C PRO A 672 -15.08 7.17 12.31
N LEU A 673 -14.12 6.48 11.69
CA LEU A 673 -14.13 6.25 10.25
C LEU A 673 -15.45 5.60 9.81
N GLY A 674 -15.96 6.06 8.67
CA GLY A 674 -17.22 5.58 8.14
C GLY A 674 -18.46 6.30 8.69
N THR A 675 -18.33 7.18 9.68
CA THR A 675 -19.44 7.99 10.19
C THR A 675 -19.98 8.91 9.09
N VAL A 676 -21.30 9.04 8.96
CA VAL A 676 -21.90 10.02 8.05
C VAL A 676 -21.79 11.41 8.68
N PHE A 677 -21.22 12.35 7.94
CA PHE A 677 -21.23 13.78 8.24
C PHE A 677 -22.56 14.38 7.79
N ASP A 678 -23.48 14.50 8.74
CA ASP A 678 -24.78 15.12 8.60
C ASP A 678 -24.98 16.23 9.66
N LYS A 679 -26.12 16.91 9.63
CA LYS A 679 -26.44 17.96 10.60
C LYS A 679 -26.41 17.47 12.04
N LYS A 680 -26.77 16.21 12.28
CA LYS A 680 -26.73 15.61 13.61
C LYS A 680 -25.30 15.47 14.13
N LEU A 681 -24.36 15.07 13.28
CA LEU A 681 -22.94 15.04 13.64
C LEU A 681 -22.42 16.47 13.88
N TYR A 682 -22.70 17.39 12.97
CA TYR A 682 -22.33 18.80 13.11
C TYR A 682 -22.81 19.40 14.45
N GLU A 683 -24.11 19.26 14.77
CA GLU A 683 -24.70 19.75 16.02
C GLU A 683 -24.08 19.09 17.25
N ARG A 684 -23.76 17.79 17.18
CA ARG A 684 -23.08 17.07 18.27
C ARG A 684 -21.67 17.60 18.54
N LEU A 685 -20.99 18.12 17.52
CA LEU A 685 -19.63 18.65 17.66
C LEU A 685 -19.60 20.12 18.10
N LEU A 686 -20.71 20.86 18.06
CA LEU A 686 -20.77 22.24 18.57
C LEU A 686 -20.45 22.34 20.07
N ASP A 687 -20.74 21.28 20.82
CA ASP A 687 -20.49 21.18 22.26
C ASP A 687 -19.16 20.48 22.61
N SER A 688 -18.30 20.19 21.62
CA SER A 688 -17.01 19.52 21.81
C SER A 688 -15.81 20.44 21.57
N ASP A 689 -14.60 19.91 21.83
CA ASP A 689 -13.34 20.57 21.51
C ASP A 689 -12.86 20.32 20.07
N ILE A 690 -13.69 19.68 19.24
CA ILE A 690 -13.41 19.33 17.85
C ILE A 690 -14.06 20.38 16.94
N ASP A 691 -13.34 20.87 15.94
CA ASP A 691 -13.96 21.73 14.92
C ASP A 691 -15.14 20.99 14.26
N SER A 692 -16.33 21.60 14.34
CA SER A 692 -17.57 20.95 13.91
C SER A 692 -17.65 20.64 12.41
N PHE A 693 -16.75 21.18 11.60
CA PHE A 693 -16.55 20.83 10.19
C PHE A 693 -15.22 20.10 9.95
N GLY A 694 -14.40 19.88 10.98
CA GLY A 694 -13.11 19.20 10.89
C GLY A 694 -12.03 20.01 10.17
N GLU A 695 -12.14 21.33 10.11
CA GLU A 695 -11.18 22.17 9.39
C GLU A 695 -9.77 22.13 9.97
N CYS A 696 -9.61 21.85 11.27
CA CYS A 696 -8.31 21.82 11.93
C CYS A 696 -7.62 20.45 11.82
N GLY A 697 -8.09 19.56 10.94
CA GLY A 697 -7.51 18.24 10.68
C GLY A 697 -8.03 17.12 11.59
N GLU A 698 -9.14 17.35 12.29
CA GLU A 698 -9.74 16.34 13.18
C GLU A 698 -10.35 15.18 12.39
N PHE A 699 -10.92 15.47 11.21
CA PHE A 699 -11.41 14.45 10.29
C PHE A 699 -11.53 14.96 8.85
N HIS A 700 -11.45 14.01 7.93
CA HIS A 700 -11.61 14.18 6.49
C HIS A 700 -12.84 13.41 6.01
N SER A 701 -13.32 13.70 4.80
CA SER A 701 -14.59 13.14 4.31
C SER A 701 -14.54 12.78 2.83
N LEU A 702 -15.41 11.86 2.42
CA LEU A 702 -15.70 11.52 1.04
C LEU A 702 -17.16 11.88 0.73
N ALA A 703 -17.38 12.75 -0.26
CA ALA A 703 -18.71 13.07 -0.76
C ALA A 703 -19.19 12.00 -1.75
N MET A 704 -20.16 11.17 -1.34
CA MET A 704 -20.68 10.04 -2.11
C MET A 704 -21.74 10.51 -3.12
N VAL A 705 -21.35 11.40 -4.03
CA VAL A 705 -22.27 12.11 -4.95
C VAL A 705 -23.11 11.18 -5.82
N TRP A 706 -22.67 9.94 -6.02
CA TRP A 706 -23.36 8.93 -6.82
C TRP A 706 -24.59 8.31 -6.18
N ASP A 707 -24.83 8.55 -4.89
CA ASP A 707 -26.01 8.04 -4.18
C ASP A 707 -27.26 8.89 -4.42
N VAL A 708 -27.13 10.02 -5.12
CA VAL A 708 -28.26 10.89 -5.53
C VAL A 708 -28.13 11.23 -7.02
N SER A 709 -29.14 11.89 -7.61
CA SER A 709 -29.01 12.35 -9.00
C SER A 709 -28.12 13.60 -9.10
N ARG A 710 -27.39 13.76 -10.21
CA ARG A 710 -26.60 14.98 -10.53
C ARG A 710 -27.38 16.27 -10.27
N THR A 711 -28.63 16.34 -10.73
CA THR A 711 -29.53 17.49 -10.54
C THR A 711 -29.71 17.80 -9.05
N THR A 712 -29.92 16.78 -8.23
CA THR A 712 -30.07 16.93 -6.78
C THR A 712 -28.75 17.33 -6.12
N ALA A 713 -27.66 16.62 -6.43
CA ALA A 713 -26.32 16.87 -5.89
C ALA A 713 -25.86 18.31 -6.15
N LEU A 714 -26.13 18.85 -7.33
CA LEU A 714 -25.72 20.19 -7.74
C LEU A 714 -26.79 21.26 -7.48
N GLY A 715 -28.01 20.88 -7.08
CA GLY A 715 -29.12 21.83 -6.89
C GLY A 715 -29.55 22.54 -8.18
N LEU A 716 -29.52 21.84 -9.32
CA LEU A 716 -29.92 22.40 -10.61
C LEU A 716 -31.45 22.54 -10.66
N THR A 717 -31.97 23.74 -10.90
CA THR A 717 -33.41 23.98 -11.10
C THR A 717 -33.78 23.91 -12.59
N ASP A 718 -35.08 23.82 -12.91
CA ASP A 718 -35.58 23.82 -14.30
C ASP A 718 -35.21 25.10 -15.08
N GLU A 719 -34.90 26.20 -14.39
CA GLU A 719 -34.41 27.44 -15.01
C GLU A 719 -32.98 27.29 -15.55
N VAL A 720 -32.13 26.46 -14.91
CA VAL A 720 -30.78 26.11 -15.39
C VAL A 720 -30.85 25.26 -16.66
N ASN A 721 -31.97 24.56 -16.89
CA ASN A 721 -32.27 23.89 -18.16
C ASN A 721 -32.76 24.87 -19.27
N ALA A 722 -33.15 26.10 -18.91
CA ALA A 722 -33.76 27.07 -19.83
C ALA A 722 -32.80 28.19 -20.27
N THR A 723 -31.74 28.50 -19.50
CA THR A 723 -30.80 29.59 -19.81
C THR A 723 -29.95 29.36 -21.08
N LEU A 724 -29.97 28.16 -21.66
CA LEU A 724 -29.29 27.84 -22.92
C LEU A 724 -30.03 28.33 -24.20
N VAL A 725 -31.24 28.92 -24.07
CA VAL A 725 -32.00 29.41 -25.23
C VAL A 725 -31.71 30.88 -25.59
N VAL A 726 -31.10 31.67 -24.70
CA VAL A 726 -31.03 33.15 -24.91
C VAL A 726 -29.66 33.65 -25.41
N CYS A 727 -28.58 32.88 -25.35
CA CYS A 727 -27.26 33.33 -25.83
C CYS A 727 -26.92 32.97 -27.29
N ASN A 728 -27.87 32.42 -28.07
CA ASN A 728 -27.74 32.23 -29.52
C ASN A 728 -28.79 33.05 -30.29
N ARG A 729 -28.78 34.37 -30.09
CA ARG A 729 -29.24 35.35 -31.07
C ARG A 729 -28.21 36.46 -31.26
#